data_AF-U6DGL1-F1
#
_entry.id   AF-U6DGL1-F1
#
_cell.length_a   1.000
_cell.length_b   1.000
_cell.length_c   1.000
_cell.angle_alpha   90.00
_cell.angle_beta   90.00
_cell.angle_gamma   90.00
#
_symmetry.space_group_name_H-M   'P 1'
#
loop_
_entity.id
_entity.type
_entity.pdbx_description
1 polymer ?
#
loop_
_entity_poly.entity_id
_entity_poly.type
_entity_poly.pdbx_seq_one_letter_code
_entity_poly.pdbx_strand_id
1 'polypeptide(L)'
;MSTKAEQFASKIRYLQEYHNRVLHNIYPVPSGTDIANTLKYFSQTLLSILSRTGKKENQDASNLTVPMTMCLFPVPFPLTPSLRPQVSSINPTVTRSLLYSVLREAPSERGLQSRDAHLSDYPSLDYQGLYVTLVTLLDLVPLLQHGQHDLGQSIFYTTTCLLPFLNDDILSTLPYTMISTLATFPPFLHKDIIEYLSTSFLPMAILGSSRREGVPAHVNLSASSMLMIAMQYTSNPVYHCQLLECLMKYKQEVWKDLLYVIAYGPSQVKPPAVQMLFHYWPNLKPPGAISEYRGLQYTAWNPIHCQHIECHNAINKPAVKMCIDPSLSVALGDKPPPLYLCEECSQRIAGDHSEWLIDVLLPQAEISAICQKKNCSSHVRRAVVTCFSAGCCGRHGNRPVRYCKRCHSNHHSNEVGAASETHLYQTSPPPINTRECGAEELVCAVEAVISLLKEAEFHAEQREYELNRRRQLGLSSSHHSLDNTDFDNKDDDKHDQRLLSQFGIWFLVSLCTPSENTPTESLARLVAMVFQWFHSTAYMMDDEVGSLVEKLKPQFVTKWLKTVCDVRFDVMVMCLLPKPMEFARVGGYWDKSCSTVTQLKEGLNRILCLIPYNVISQSVWECIMPEWLGAKRKKGP
;
A
#
# COMPACT_ATOMS: atom_id res chain seq x y z
N MET A 1 -26.39 44.51 5.84
CA MET A 1 -26.48 43.03 5.85
C MET A 1 -25.23 42.49 5.18
N SER A 2 -24.48 41.61 5.84
CA SER A 2 -23.26 41.06 5.24
C SER A 2 -23.61 40.04 4.15
N THR A 3 -22.91 40.08 3.01
CA THR A 3 -23.14 39.14 1.90
C THR A 3 -22.70 37.71 2.29
N LYS A 4 -23.26 36.68 1.65
CA LYS A 4 -22.85 35.27 1.92
C LYS A 4 -21.34 35.06 1.73
N ALA A 5 -20.74 35.75 0.76
CA ALA A 5 -19.29 35.70 0.51
C ALA A 5 -18.48 36.32 1.66
N GLU A 6 -18.90 37.47 2.18
CA GLU A 6 -18.28 38.07 3.37
C GLU A 6 -18.40 37.18 4.60
N GLN A 7 -19.57 36.56 4.84
CA GLN A 7 -19.76 35.63 5.95
C GLN A 7 -18.84 34.40 5.81
N PHE A 8 -18.74 33.83 4.61
CA PHE A 8 -17.84 32.73 4.30
C PHE A 8 -16.38 33.09 4.58
N ALA A 9 -15.90 34.21 4.04
CA ALA A 9 -14.54 34.71 4.28
C ALA A 9 -14.29 35.06 5.76
N SER A 10 -15.28 35.61 6.47
CA SER A 10 -15.15 35.93 7.89
C SER A 10 -14.97 34.67 8.74
N LYS A 11 -15.67 33.59 8.42
CA LYS A 11 -15.55 32.30 9.11
C LYS A 11 -14.22 31.61 8.81
N ILE A 12 -13.65 31.80 7.62
CA ILE A 12 -12.28 31.31 7.31
C ILE A 12 -11.27 32.01 8.22
N ARG A 13 -11.34 33.35 8.31
CA ARG A 13 -10.47 34.12 9.23
C ARG A 13 -10.65 33.69 10.69
N TYR A 14 -11.86 33.33 11.09
CA TYR A 14 -12.13 32.82 12.44
C TYR A 14 -11.45 31.48 12.71
N LEU A 15 -11.46 30.55 11.75
CA LEU A 15 -10.71 29.29 11.86
C LEU A 15 -9.20 29.53 11.92
N GLN A 16 -8.68 30.50 11.18
CA GLN A 16 -7.27 30.90 11.23
C GLN A 16 -6.90 31.52 12.58
N GLU A 17 -7.79 32.33 13.17
CA GLU A 17 -7.62 32.85 14.52
C GLU A 17 -7.61 31.72 15.56
N TYR A 18 -8.54 30.76 15.46
CA TYR A 18 -8.54 29.57 16.31
C TYR A 18 -7.23 28.79 16.21
N HIS A 19 -6.74 28.57 14.98
CA HIS A 19 -5.47 27.91 14.75
C HIS A 19 -4.32 28.63 15.48
N ASN A 20 -4.20 29.95 15.32
CA ASN A 20 -3.19 30.75 16.00
C ASN A 20 -3.32 30.69 17.53
N ARG A 21 -4.55 30.70 18.05
CA ARG A 21 -4.81 30.64 19.49
C ARG A 21 -4.43 29.30 20.10
N VAL A 22 -4.68 28.20 19.39
CA VAL A 22 -4.22 26.86 19.82
C VAL A 22 -2.70 26.78 19.78
N LEU A 23 -2.08 27.20 18.67
CA LEU A 23 -0.62 27.12 18.53
C LEU A 23 0.14 27.94 19.57
N HIS A 24 -0.36 29.14 19.90
CA HIS A 24 0.30 30.05 20.83
C HIS A 24 -0.29 30.00 22.25
N ASN A 25 -1.19 29.05 22.54
CA ASN A 25 -1.89 28.94 23.83
C ASN A 25 -2.53 30.25 24.31
N ILE A 26 -3.17 30.99 23.39
CA ILE A 26 -3.82 32.28 23.68
C ILE A 26 -5.23 32.02 24.23
N TYR A 27 -5.50 32.52 25.43
CA TYR A 27 -6.75 32.27 26.14
C TYR A 27 -7.93 33.14 25.66
N PRO A 28 -9.17 32.60 25.62
CA PRO A 28 -9.49 31.19 25.89
C PRO A 28 -9.05 30.27 24.74
N VAL A 29 -8.41 29.14 25.03
CA VAL A 29 -7.96 28.22 23.97
C VAL A 29 -9.18 27.47 23.42
N PRO A 30 -9.46 27.52 22.11
CA PRO A 30 -10.63 26.83 21.55
C PRO A 30 -10.42 25.31 21.61
N SER A 31 -11.48 24.57 21.92
CA SER A 31 -11.47 23.10 21.89
C SER A 31 -11.63 22.56 20.47
N GLY A 32 -11.30 21.29 20.24
CA GLY A 32 -11.56 20.65 18.95
C GLY A 32 -13.04 20.68 18.56
N THR A 33 -13.94 20.61 19.54
CA THR A 33 -15.39 20.69 19.33
C THR A 33 -15.84 22.10 18.91
N ASP A 34 -15.22 23.16 19.42
CA ASP A 34 -15.52 24.55 19.00
C ASP A 34 -15.15 24.79 17.54
N ILE A 35 -13.97 24.29 17.15
CA ILE A 35 -13.49 24.35 15.76
C ILE A 35 -14.40 23.50 14.86
N ALA A 36 -14.74 22.28 15.27
CA ALA A 36 -15.65 21.38 14.57
C ALA A 36 -17.04 22.01 14.34
N ASN A 37 -17.59 22.70 15.33
CA ASN A 37 -18.86 23.40 15.20
C ASN A 37 -18.81 24.55 14.18
N THR A 38 -17.66 25.22 14.04
CA THR A 38 -17.44 26.20 12.98
C THR A 38 -17.35 25.53 11.60
N LEU A 39 -16.73 24.35 11.50
CA LEU A 39 -16.67 23.57 10.26
C LEU A 39 -18.05 23.07 9.79
N LYS A 40 -18.99 22.82 10.71
CA LYS A 40 -20.39 22.48 10.37
C LYS A 40 -21.07 23.55 9.52
N TYR A 41 -20.76 24.83 9.76
CA TYR A 41 -21.28 25.92 8.90
C TYR A 41 -20.84 25.76 7.45
N PHE A 42 -19.57 25.40 7.22
CA PHE A 42 -19.03 25.23 5.88
C PHE A 42 -19.64 24.02 5.17
N SER A 43 -19.67 22.86 5.82
CA SER A 43 -20.30 21.66 5.23
C SER A 43 -21.77 21.89 4.89
N GLN A 44 -22.57 22.49 5.79
CA GLN A 44 -23.97 22.85 5.50
C GLN A 44 -24.11 23.86 4.36
N THR A 45 -23.23 24.86 4.30
CA THR A 45 -23.25 25.87 3.23
C THR A 45 -22.93 25.24 1.88
N LEU A 46 -21.89 24.40 1.82
CA LEU A 46 -21.48 23.70 0.60
C LEU A 46 -22.57 22.74 0.12
N LEU A 47 -23.14 21.91 0.99
CA LEU A 47 -24.27 21.03 0.66
C LEU A 47 -25.48 21.83 0.18
N SER A 48 -25.79 22.97 0.80
CA SER A 48 -26.87 23.84 0.33
C SER A 48 -26.61 24.40 -1.06
N ILE A 49 -25.36 24.73 -1.40
CA ILE A 49 -24.99 25.18 -2.75
C ILE A 49 -25.22 24.05 -3.76
N LEU A 50 -24.71 22.85 -3.49
CA LEU A 50 -24.87 21.66 -4.35
C LEU A 50 -26.36 21.29 -4.54
N SER A 51 -27.19 21.45 -3.51
CA SER A 51 -28.64 21.19 -3.61
C SER A 51 -29.39 22.18 -4.52
N ARG A 52 -28.85 23.40 -4.72
CA ARG A 52 -29.52 24.48 -5.45
C ARG A 52 -29.21 24.43 -6.94
N THR A 53 -28.02 23.96 -7.32
CA THR A 53 -27.65 23.76 -8.72
C THR A 53 -28.52 22.67 -9.36
N GLY A 54 -28.74 21.54 -8.69
CA GLY A 54 -29.67 20.49 -9.16
C GLY A 54 -31.14 20.91 -9.25
N LYS A 55 -31.55 21.96 -8.52
CA LYS A 55 -32.91 22.51 -8.60
C LYS A 55 -33.13 23.44 -9.79
N LYS A 56 -32.09 24.00 -10.41
CA LYS A 56 -32.25 24.78 -11.65
C LYS A 56 -32.61 23.88 -12.84
N GLU A 57 -32.09 22.66 -12.89
CA GLU A 57 -32.45 21.67 -13.91
C GLU A 57 -33.81 21.02 -13.60
N ASN A 58 -34.13 20.75 -12.33
CA ASN A 58 -35.41 20.17 -11.92
C ASN A 58 -36.58 21.17 -11.77
N GLN A 59 -36.37 22.50 -11.88
CA GLN A 59 -37.46 23.48 -11.80
C GLN A 59 -38.37 23.49 -13.03
N ASP A 60 -37.98 22.83 -14.12
CA ASP A 60 -38.90 22.49 -15.22
C ASP A 60 -39.79 21.28 -14.88
N ALA A 61 -39.51 20.57 -13.78
CA ALA A 61 -40.23 19.38 -13.35
C ALA A 61 -40.63 19.44 -11.86
N SER A 62 -41.78 20.07 -11.63
CA SER A 62 -42.69 19.84 -10.50
C SER A 62 -42.35 20.43 -9.12
N ASN A 63 -43.17 21.42 -8.75
CA ASN A 63 -43.39 21.92 -7.39
C ASN A 63 -44.13 20.88 -6.53
N LEU A 64 -43.64 20.54 -5.33
CA LEU A 64 -44.49 20.26 -4.17
C LEU A 64 -43.68 20.25 -2.85
N THR A 65 -44.26 20.87 -1.83
CA THR A 65 -43.69 21.26 -0.54
C THR A 65 -44.19 20.35 0.59
N VAL A 66 -43.33 19.85 1.50
CA VAL A 66 -43.70 19.52 2.90
C VAL A 66 -42.45 19.42 3.83
N PRO A 67 -42.55 19.25 5.19
CA PRO A 67 -41.95 20.18 6.16
C PRO A 67 -40.86 19.57 7.07
N MET A 68 -40.18 20.45 7.82
CA MET A 68 -39.17 20.15 8.85
C MET A 68 -39.70 19.28 9.99
N THR A 69 -38.89 18.32 10.45
CA THR A 69 -38.92 17.85 11.86
C THR A 69 -37.53 17.43 12.34
N MET A 70 -37.14 17.92 13.52
CA MET A 70 -35.91 17.62 14.23
C MET A 70 -35.96 16.27 14.95
N CYS A 71 -34.84 15.57 15.08
CA CYS A 71 -34.62 14.59 16.15
C CYS A 71 -33.14 14.51 16.56
N LEU A 72 -32.91 14.68 17.85
CA LEU A 72 -31.67 14.49 18.61
C LEU A 72 -31.43 13.00 18.86
N PHE A 73 -30.17 12.56 18.96
CA PHE A 73 -29.82 11.32 19.68
C PHE A 73 -28.54 11.46 20.53
N PRO A 74 -28.44 10.69 21.64
CA PRO A 74 -27.46 10.86 22.71
C PRO A 74 -26.27 9.87 22.64
N VAL A 75 -25.17 10.25 23.32
CA VAL A 75 -24.02 9.40 23.73
C VAL A 75 -24.32 8.82 25.13
N PRO A 76 -23.74 7.69 25.63
CA PRO A 76 -22.42 7.74 26.33
C PRO A 76 -21.56 6.44 26.41
N PHE A 77 -20.32 6.60 26.93
CA PHE A 77 -19.41 5.66 27.67
C PHE A 77 -18.16 5.05 26.95
N PRO A 78 -17.10 4.62 27.69
CA PRO A 78 -16.11 5.46 28.37
C PRO A 78 -14.64 5.11 28.02
N LEU A 79 -13.72 6.00 28.45
CA LEU A 79 -12.28 5.98 28.24
C LEU A 79 -11.52 5.17 29.32
N THR A 80 -10.42 4.50 28.92
CA THR A 80 -9.20 4.40 29.76
C THR A 80 -7.93 4.37 28.88
N PRO A 81 -6.79 4.96 29.32
CA PRO A 81 -5.63 5.22 28.48
C PRO A 81 -4.52 4.17 28.65
N SER A 82 -3.68 3.96 27.63
CA SER A 82 -2.40 3.26 27.81
C SER A 82 -1.31 3.80 26.88
N LEU A 83 -0.09 3.78 27.42
CA LEU A 83 1.13 4.51 27.08
C LEU A 83 1.73 4.20 25.70
N ARG A 84 2.26 5.25 25.05
CA ARG A 84 3.11 5.18 23.85
C ARG A 84 4.52 4.64 24.17
N PRO A 85 5.11 3.81 23.30
CA PRO A 85 6.55 3.73 23.14
C PRO A 85 7.01 4.73 22.05
N GLN A 86 8.08 5.48 22.34
CA GLN A 86 8.78 6.29 21.35
C GLN A 86 9.68 5.40 20.49
N VAL A 87 9.56 5.52 19.17
CA VAL A 87 10.55 5.03 18.20
C VAL A 87 10.94 6.20 17.30
N SER A 88 12.26 6.36 17.12
CA SER A 88 12.92 7.40 16.34
C SER A 88 12.44 7.41 14.89
N SER A 89 11.61 8.39 14.54
CA SER A 89 11.10 8.60 13.18
C SER A 89 12.00 9.55 12.40
N ILE A 90 12.30 9.17 11.16
CA ILE A 90 12.62 10.12 10.07
C ILE A 90 11.52 11.19 10.07
N ASN A 91 11.91 12.46 10.07
CA ASN A 91 11.01 13.59 10.27
C ASN A 91 9.93 13.62 9.16
N PRO A 92 8.64 13.33 9.45
CA PRO A 92 7.60 13.14 8.43
C PRO A 92 7.35 14.40 7.58
N THR A 93 7.73 15.57 8.10
CA THR A 93 7.65 16.86 7.42
C THR A 93 8.57 16.95 6.19
N VAL A 94 9.75 16.31 6.24
CA VAL A 94 10.73 16.33 5.14
C VAL A 94 10.26 15.46 3.98
N THR A 95 9.73 14.26 4.28
CA THR A 95 9.17 13.32 3.29
C THR A 95 7.90 13.87 2.64
N ARG A 96 7.06 14.57 3.42
CA ARG A 96 5.86 15.24 2.92
C ARG A 96 6.20 16.36 1.93
N SER A 97 7.19 17.20 2.24
CA SER A 97 7.62 18.32 1.37
C SER A 97 8.19 17.88 0.02
N LEU A 98 9.09 16.89 0.02
CA LEU A 98 9.74 16.38 -1.21
C LEU A 98 8.76 15.67 -2.15
N LEU A 99 7.80 14.92 -1.62
CA LEU A 99 6.78 14.26 -2.45
C LEU A 99 5.74 15.26 -2.95
N TYR A 100 5.38 16.29 -2.17
CA TYR A 100 4.54 17.38 -2.69
C TYR A 100 5.20 18.14 -3.84
N SER A 101 6.52 18.37 -3.81
CA SER A 101 7.20 19.01 -4.95
C SER A 101 7.17 18.10 -6.18
N VAL A 102 7.44 16.80 -6.03
CA VAL A 102 7.37 15.83 -7.14
C VAL A 102 5.96 15.71 -7.71
N LEU A 103 4.92 15.68 -6.87
CA LEU A 103 3.52 15.61 -7.31
C LEU A 103 3.05 16.89 -8.01
N ARG A 104 3.58 18.07 -7.62
CA ARG A 104 3.34 19.33 -8.35
C ARG A 104 4.09 19.41 -9.68
N GLU A 105 5.24 18.78 -9.78
CA GLU A 105 6.08 18.76 -11.00
C GLU A 105 5.63 17.71 -12.02
N ALA A 106 4.69 16.83 -11.68
CA ALA A 106 4.14 15.85 -12.60
C ALA A 106 3.47 16.56 -13.81
N PRO A 107 3.74 16.12 -15.06
CA PRO A 107 3.21 16.78 -16.25
C PRO A 107 1.68 16.76 -16.23
N SER A 108 1.08 17.96 -16.20
CA SER A 108 -0.36 18.14 -16.35
C SER A 108 -0.76 17.87 -17.81
N GLU A 109 -1.32 16.70 -18.08
CA GLU A 109 -2.02 16.46 -19.35
C GLU A 109 -3.20 17.43 -19.42
N ARG A 110 -3.11 18.40 -20.33
CA ARG A 110 -4.03 19.53 -20.41
C ARG A 110 -5.43 19.09 -20.83
N GLY A 111 -6.28 18.82 -19.84
CA GLY A 111 -7.75 18.78 -19.95
C GLY A 111 -8.43 20.03 -19.35
N LEU A 112 -7.72 21.17 -19.34
CA LEU A 112 -8.07 22.40 -18.59
C LEU A 112 -9.46 23.00 -18.88
N GLN A 113 -10.20 22.58 -19.90
CA GLN A 113 -11.42 23.27 -20.31
C GLN A 113 -12.71 22.76 -19.66
N SER A 114 -12.73 21.55 -19.06
CA SER A 114 -14.00 20.93 -18.61
C SER A 114 -14.48 21.34 -17.20
N ARG A 115 -13.57 21.57 -16.24
CA ARG A 115 -13.96 21.86 -14.84
C ARG A 115 -14.09 23.35 -14.53
N ASP A 116 -13.31 24.21 -15.18
CA ASP A 116 -13.44 25.67 -15.02
C ASP A 116 -14.80 26.17 -15.50
N ALA A 117 -15.38 25.52 -16.53
CA ALA A 117 -16.75 25.75 -16.97
C ALA A 117 -17.79 25.35 -15.90
N HIS A 118 -17.63 24.19 -15.26
CA HIS A 118 -18.50 23.70 -14.18
C HIS A 118 -18.38 24.54 -12.89
N LEU A 119 -17.21 25.14 -12.62
CA LEU A 119 -17.02 26.05 -11.48
C LEU A 119 -17.80 27.37 -11.65
N SER A 120 -18.10 27.78 -12.89
CA SER A 120 -18.88 28.99 -13.18
C SER A 120 -20.36 28.90 -12.77
N ASP A 121 -20.87 27.68 -12.58
CA ASP A 121 -22.24 27.42 -12.12
C ASP A 121 -22.42 27.65 -10.61
N TYR A 122 -21.31 27.76 -9.87
CA TYR A 122 -21.32 27.94 -8.42
C TYR A 122 -21.05 29.40 -8.01
N PRO A 123 -21.52 29.80 -6.81
CA PRO A 123 -21.16 31.11 -6.26
C PRO A 123 -19.64 31.27 -6.13
N SER A 124 -19.13 32.46 -6.47
CA SER A 124 -17.72 32.81 -6.29
C SER A 124 -17.41 32.99 -4.80
N LEU A 125 -17.00 31.89 -4.15
CA LEU A 125 -16.55 31.83 -2.76
C LEU A 125 -15.08 31.37 -2.71
N ASP A 126 -14.41 31.64 -1.59
CA ASP A 126 -13.00 31.28 -1.40
C ASP A 126 -12.82 29.79 -1.03
N TYR A 127 -13.16 28.89 -1.95
CA TYR A 127 -13.06 27.44 -1.77
C TYR A 127 -11.62 26.99 -1.54
N GLN A 128 -10.66 27.61 -2.25
CA GLN A 128 -9.24 27.29 -2.11
C GLN A 128 -8.69 27.78 -0.77
N GLY A 129 -9.05 28.97 -0.31
CA GLY A 129 -8.69 29.46 1.02
C GLY A 129 -9.28 28.61 2.15
N LEU A 130 -10.49 28.08 1.97
CA LEU A 130 -11.06 27.09 2.88
C LEU A 130 -10.23 25.80 2.90
N TYR A 131 -9.85 25.25 1.73
CA TYR A 131 -9.00 24.06 1.66
C TYR A 131 -7.67 24.26 2.37
N VAL A 132 -6.97 25.37 2.08
CA VAL A 132 -5.69 25.70 2.73
C VAL A 132 -5.87 25.76 4.25
N THR A 133 -6.96 26.38 4.72
CA THR A 133 -7.28 26.43 6.15
C THR A 133 -7.57 25.04 6.73
N LEU A 134 -8.30 24.17 6.02
CA LEU A 134 -8.51 22.78 6.46
C LEU A 134 -7.19 22.02 6.60
N VAL A 135 -6.25 22.22 5.68
CA VAL A 135 -4.91 21.61 5.74
C VAL A 135 -4.12 22.09 6.96
N THR A 136 -4.18 23.39 7.30
CA THR A 136 -3.49 23.88 8.52
C THR A 136 -4.16 23.39 9.81
N LEU A 137 -5.48 23.16 9.80
CA LEU A 137 -6.17 22.58 10.95
C LEU A 137 -5.77 21.12 11.23
N LEU A 138 -5.25 20.38 10.25
CA LEU A 138 -4.71 19.02 10.47
C LEU A 138 -3.60 19.03 11.53
N ASP A 139 -2.74 20.06 11.53
CA ASP A 139 -1.62 20.16 12.48
C ASP A 139 -2.09 20.39 13.92
N LEU A 140 -3.34 20.83 14.13
CA LEU A 140 -3.92 21.04 15.46
C LEU A 140 -4.45 19.75 16.10
N VAL A 141 -4.92 18.79 15.29
CA VAL A 141 -5.52 17.54 15.78
C VAL A 141 -4.62 16.84 16.82
N PRO A 142 -3.30 16.63 16.59
CA PRO A 142 -2.43 16.02 17.59
C PRO A 142 -2.13 16.90 18.81
N LEU A 143 -2.33 18.23 18.73
CA LEU A 143 -2.01 19.19 19.79
C LEU A 143 -3.15 19.37 20.80
N LEU A 144 -4.40 19.11 20.38
CA LEU A 144 -5.58 19.30 21.21
C LEU A 144 -5.72 18.21 22.27
N GLN A 145 -6.11 18.58 23.48
CA GLN A 145 -6.40 17.59 24.55
C GLN A 145 -7.82 17.02 24.48
N HIS A 146 -8.77 17.80 23.95
CA HIS A 146 -10.20 17.45 23.90
C HIS A 146 -10.78 17.77 22.52
N GLY A 147 -11.70 16.92 22.04
CA GLY A 147 -12.39 17.12 20.75
C GLY A 147 -11.59 16.74 19.50
N GLN A 148 -10.51 15.96 19.63
CA GLN A 148 -9.68 15.51 18.50
C GLN A 148 -10.49 14.73 17.45
N HIS A 149 -11.34 13.81 17.91
CA HIS A 149 -12.18 12.99 17.05
C HIS A 149 -13.19 13.84 16.26
N ASP A 150 -13.93 14.72 16.96
CA ASP A 150 -14.91 15.63 16.35
C ASP A 150 -14.28 16.54 15.31
N LEU A 151 -13.10 17.10 15.62
CA LEU A 151 -12.35 17.94 14.68
C LEU A 151 -11.88 17.13 13.47
N GLY A 152 -11.25 15.97 13.68
CA GLY A 152 -10.77 15.12 12.60
C GLY A 152 -11.90 14.73 11.62
N GLN A 153 -13.01 14.22 12.15
CA GLN A 153 -14.18 13.88 11.33
C GLN A 153 -14.76 15.11 10.62
N SER A 154 -14.82 16.26 11.29
CA SER A 154 -15.33 17.49 10.67
C SER A 154 -14.42 18.00 9.55
N ILE A 155 -13.10 17.85 9.67
CA ILE A 155 -12.14 18.18 8.61
C ILE A 155 -12.37 17.26 7.41
N PHE A 156 -12.44 15.94 7.61
CA PHE A 156 -12.66 14.99 6.50
C PHE A 156 -14.01 15.19 5.82
N TYR A 157 -15.08 15.38 6.58
CA TYR A 157 -16.41 15.63 6.04
C TYR A 157 -16.49 16.95 5.27
N THR A 158 -15.94 18.04 5.83
CA THR A 158 -15.92 19.35 5.15
C THR A 158 -15.06 19.30 3.89
N THR A 159 -13.93 18.60 3.92
CA THR A 159 -13.10 18.35 2.73
C THR A 159 -13.88 17.59 1.67
N THR A 160 -14.66 16.56 2.06
CA THR A 160 -15.50 15.78 1.13
C THR A 160 -16.56 16.67 0.47
N CYS A 161 -17.20 17.56 1.24
CA CYS A 161 -18.13 18.56 0.72
C CYS A 161 -17.47 19.56 -0.24
N LEU A 162 -16.15 19.78 -0.10
CA LEU A 162 -15.39 20.71 -0.90
C LEU A 162 -14.93 20.12 -2.24
N LEU A 163 -14.86 18.79 -2.38
CA LEU A 163 -14.33 18.10 -3.57
C LEU A 163 -14.84 18.63 -4.92
N PRO A 164 -16.15 18.90 -5.10
CA PRO A 164 -16.66 19.41 -6.37
C PRO A 164 -16.09 20.78 -6.77
N PHE A 165 -15.68 21.58 -5.78
CA PHE A 165 -15.21 22.96 -5.93
C PHE A 165 -13.68 23.09 -6.04
N LEU A 166 -12.94 22.00 -5.85
CA LEU A 166 -11.48 22.01 -5.90
C LEU A 166 -10.98 21.86 -7.35
N ASN A 167 -9.85 22.49 -7.64
CA ASN A 167 -9.16 22.29 -8.91
C ASN A 167 -8.44 20.92 -8.95
N ASP A 168 -8.08 20.48 -10.15
CA ASP A 168 -7.44 19.18 -10.36
C ASP A 168 -6.06 19.08 -9.66
N ASP A 169 -5.32 20.19 -9.56
CA ASP A 169 -4.03 20.23 -8.86
C ASP A 169 -4.18 19.89 -7.37
N ILE A 170 -5.14 20.49 -6.68
CA ILE A 170 -5.41 20.18 -5.27
C ILE A 170 -5.88 18.74 -5.14
N LEU A 171 -6.79 18.28 -5.99
CA LEU A 171 -7.30 16.91 -5.93
C LEU A 171 -6.22 15.86 -6.18
N SER A 172 -5.25 16.15 -7.05
CA SER A 172 -4.13 15.25 -7.31
C SER A 172 -3.22 15.01 -6.09
N THR A 173 -3.16 15.99 -5.19
CA THR A 173 -2.32 15.93 -3.97
C THR A 173 -3.12 15.60 -2.71
N LEU A 174 -4.45 15.61 -2.78
CA LEU A 174 -5.34 15.39 -1.65
C LEU A 174 -5.20 13.98 -1.03
N PRO A 175 -5.23 12.86 -1.81
CA PRO A 175 -5.07 11.53 -1.25
C PRO A 175 -3.79 11.38 -0.40
N TYR A 176 -2.66 11.88 -0.94
CA TYR A 176 -1.38 11.88 -0.23
C TYR A 176 -1.39 12.77 1.02
N THR A 177 -2.02 13.94 0.94
CA THR A 177 -2.22 14.84 2.10
C THR A 177 -2.92 14.10 3.23
N MET A 178 -4.02 13.43 2.92
CA MET A 178 -4.87 12.79 3.91
C MET A 178 -4.21 11.55 4.50
N ILE A 179 -3.57 10.69 3.69
CA ILE A 179 -2.92 9.51 4.25
C ILE A 179 -1.69 9.84 5.11
N SER A 180 -0.98 10.94 4.81
CA SER A 180 0.17 11.39 5.61
C SER A 180 -0.22 11.75 7.05
N THR A 181 -1.50 12.03 7.31
CA THR A 181 -2.02 12.30 8.66
C THR A 181 -1.96 11.08 9.57
N LEU A 182 -1.90 9.85 9.04
CA LEU A 182 -1.71 8.64 9.86
C LEU A 182 -0.45 8.72 10.74
N ALA A 183 0.58 9.44 10.28
CA ALA A 183 1.83 9.61 11.01
C ALA A 183 1.69 10.42 12.31
N THR A 184 0.70 11.32 12.38
CA THR A 184 0.54 12.27 13.48
C THR A 184 -0.77 12.11 14.23
N PHE A 185 -1.82 11.61 13.57
CA PHE A 185 -3.16 11.50 14.14
C PHE A 185 -3.24 10.33 15.13
N PRO A 186 -4.07 10.47 16.19
CA PRO A 186 -4.35 9.36 17.10
C PRO A 186 -4.92 8.12 16.39
N PRO A 187 -4.60 6.89 16.87
CA PRO A 187 -5.04 5.64 16.22
C PRO A 187 -6.54 5.49 16.02
N PHE A 188 -7.37 6.09 16.88
CA PHE A 188 -8.82 6.02 16.76
C PHE A 188 -9.37 6.73 15.51
N LEU A 189 -8.60 7.63 14.88
CA LEU A 189 -8.97 8.28 13.60
C LEU A 189 -8.45 7.52 12.37
N HIS A 190 -7.61 6.49 12.53
CA HIS A 190 -6.99 5.78 11.40
C HIS A 190 -8.01 5.08 10.51
N LYS A 191 -9.09 4.55 11.10
CA LYS A 191 -10.22 3.99 10.35
C LYS A 191 -10.83 5.03 9.43
N ASP A 192 -11.17 6.20 9.96
CA ASP A 192 -11.81 7.29 9.22
C ASP A 192 -10.91 7.76 8.08
N ILE A 193 -9.60 7.90 8.31
CA ILE A 193 -8.63 8.30 7.27
C ILE A 193 -8.68 7.32 6.09
N ILE A 194 -8.59 6.02 6.36
CA ILE A 194 -8.58 4.98 5.31
C ILE A 194 -9.93 4.89 4.60
N GLU A 195 -11.03 5.04 5.34
CA GLU A 195 -12.38 5.03 4.80
C GLU A 195 -12.59 6.21 3.84
N TYR A 196 -12.42 7.45 4.30
CA TYR A 196 -12.55 8.64 3.44
C TYR A 196 -11.58 8.62 2.23
N LEU A 197 -10.36 8.13 2.43
CA LEU A 197 -9.39 7.98 1.35
C LEU A 197 -9.89 7.03 0.27
N SER A 198 -10.39 5.86 0.66
CA SER A 198 -10.78 4.79 -0.27
C SER A 198 -12.18 4.99 -0.86
N THR A 199 -13.08 5.68 -0.14
CA THR A 199 -14.47 5.87 -0.57
C THR A 199 -14.72 7.21 -1.24
N SER A 200 -13.90 8.23 -0.99
CA SER A 200 -14.20 9.58 -1.46
C SER A 200 -12.99 10.22 -2.13
N PHE A 201 -11.84 10.34 -1.45
CA PHE A 201 -10.72 11.13 -1.96
C PHE A 201 -10.04 10.50 -3.18
N LEU A 202 -9.72 9.20 -3.15
CA LEU A 202 -9.14 8.51 -4.32
C LEU A 202 -10.14 8.41 -5.48
N PRO A 203 -11.39 7.92 -5.27
CA PRO A 203 -12.37 7.91 -6.35
C PRO A 203 -12.56 9.27 -7.01
N MET A 204 -12.74 10.34 -6.22
CA MET A 204 -12.96 11.68 -6.77
C MET A 204 -11.69 12.30 -7.37
N ALA A 205 -10.49 12.00 -6.85
CA ALA A 205 -9.25 12.44 -7.47
C ALA A 205 -8.97 11.75 -8.82
N ILE A 206 -9.43 10.51 -8.97
CA ILE A 206 -9.26 9.72 -10.20
C ILE A 206 -10.35 10.03 -11.23
N LEU A 207 -11.60 10.15 -10.78
CA LEU A 207 -12.79 10.27 -11.63
C LEU A 207 -13.28 11.71 -11.80
N GLY A 208 -12.82 12.65 -10.97
CA GLY A 208 -13.36 14.02 -10.87
C GLY A 208 -13.13 14.92 -12.08
N SER A 209 -12.45 14.44 -13.12
CA SER A 209 -12.40 15.09 -14.42
C SER A 209 -13.18 14.23 -15.41
N SER A 210 -14.29 14.76 -15.94
CA SER A 210 -15.08 14.09 -16.97
C SER A 210 -14.18 13.44 -18.02
N ARG A 211 -14.29 12.10 -18.14
CA ARG A 211 -13.70 11.29 -19.21
C ARG A 211 -12.17 11.42 -19.37
N ARG A 212 -11.39 11.27 -18.30
CA ARG A 212 -9.97 10.93 -18.50
C ARG A 212 -9.83 9.48 -18.97
N GLU A 213 -9.33 9.31 -20.19
CA GLU A 213 -8.82 8.02 -20.66
C GLU A 213 -7.53 7.70 -19.90
N GLY A 214 -7.63 6.88 -18.86
CA GLY A 214 -6.47 6.35 -18.15
C GLY A 214 -6.27 6.85 -16.71
N VAL A 215 -5.32 6.21 -16.03
CA VAL A 215 -4.99 6.45 -14.62
C VAL A 215 -4.19 7.74 -14.50
N PRO A 216 -4.59 8.71 -13.67
CA PRO A 216 -3.81 9.93 -13.52
C PRO A 216 -2.37 9.67 -13.04
N ALA A 217 -1.40 10.37 -13.63
CA ALA A 217 0.02 10.18 -13.35
C ALA A 217 0.37 10.29 -11.84
N HIS A 218 -0.28 11.21 -11.12
CA HIS A 218 -0.06 11.40 -9.68
C HIS A 218 -0.41 10.16 -8.85
N VAL A 219 -1.38 9.34 -9.29
CA VAL A 219 -1.74 8.08 -8.62
C VAL A 219 -0.61 7.07 -8.80
N ASN A 220 -0.03 6.99 -9.99
CA ASN A 220 1.11 6.11 -10.26
C ASN A 220 2.34 6.50 -9.43
N LEU A 221 2.58 7.80 -9.22
CA LEU A 221 3.71 8.30 -8.44
C LEU A 221 3.53 8.17 -6.92
N SER A 222 2.29 8.18 -6.42
CA SER A 222 2.02 8.20 -4.98
C SER A 222 1.53 6.87 -4.39
N ALA A 223 1.05 5.92 -5.21
CA ALA A 223 0.46 4.66 -4.73
C ALA A 223 1.41 3.86 -3.81
N SER A 224 2.66 3.68 -4.21
CA SER A 224 3.71 3.04 -3.41
C SER A 224 3.88 3.71 -2.04
N SER A 225 3.99 5.05 -2.01
CA SER A 225 4.14 5.80 -0.75
C SER A 225 2.88 5.74 0.12
N MET A 226 1.69 5.77 -0.48
CA MET A 226 0.42 5.62 0.23
C MET A 226 0.34 4.25 0.91
N LEU A 227 0.63 3.17 0.19
CA LEU A 227 0.67 1.82 0.76
C LEU A 227 1.72 1.72 1.88
N MET A 228 2.91 2.29 1.67
CA MET A 228 3.96 2.31 2.68
C MET A 228 3.52 3.02 3.96
N ILE A 229 2.90 4.21 3.86
CA ILE A 229 2.41 4.97 5.03
C ILE A 229 1.30 4.20 5.75
N ALA A 230 0.34 3.62 5.01
CA ALA A 230 -0.72 2.81 5.62
C ALA A 230 -0.14 1.64 6.41
N MET A 231 0.80 0.89 5.83
CA MET A 231 1.45 -0.25 6.48
C MET A 231 2.37 0.15 7.63
N GLN A 232 2.97 1.33 7.55
CA GLN A 232 3.89 1.86 8.56
C GLN A 232 3.16 2.28 9.84
N TYR A 233 1.97 2.85 9.72
CA TYR A 233 1.26 3.46 10.84
C TYR A 233 0.01 2.68 11.28
N THR A 234 -0.42 1.69 10.50
CA THR A 234 -1.55 0.82 10.86
C THR A 234 -1.13 -0.63 10.79
N SER A 235 -1.45 -1.41 11.83
CA SER A 235 -1.25 -2.86 11.85
C SER A 235 -2.49 -3.65 11.41
N ASN A 236 -3.60 -2.96 11.12
CA ASN A 236 -4.86 -3.61 10.77
C ASN A 236 -4.89 -4.03 9.29
N PRO A 237 -4.87 -5.34 8.98
CA PRO A 237 -4.84 -5.83 7.60
C PRO A 237 -6.08 -5.43 6.79
N VAL A 238 -7.21 -5.18 7.46
CA VAL A 238 -8.45 -4.72 6.81
C VAL A 238 -8.23 -3.37 6.11
N TYR A 239 -7.49 -2.46 6.75
CA TYR A 239 -7.21 -1.13 6.20
C TYR A 239 -6.29 -1.21 4.99
N HIS A 240 -5.28 -2.08 5.05
CA HIS A 240 -4.37 -2.28 3.92
C HIS A 240 -5.12 -2.88 2.72
N CYS A 241 -6.00 -3.85 2.97
CA CYS A 241 -6.80 -4.48 1.92
C CYS A 241 -7.76 -3.47 1.27
N GLN A 242 -8.46 -2.66 2.06
CA GLN A 242 -9.38 -1.63 1.54
C GLN A 242 -8.64 -0.65 0.61
N LEU A 243 -7.48 -0.15 1.03
CA LEU A 243 -6.68 0.77 0.21
C LEU A 243 -6.15 0.09 -1.07
N LEU A 244 -5.62 -1.13 -0.97
CA LEU A 244 -5.07 -1.84 -2.12
C LEU A 244 -6.15 -2.21 -3.13
N GLU A 245 -7.30 -2.72 -2.68
CA GLU A 245 -8.42 -3.05 -3.58
C GLU A 245 -9.00 -1.79 -4.24
N CYS A 246 -9.03 -0.66 -3.52
CA CYS A 246 -9.36 0.63 -4.11
C CYS A 246 -8.38 1.00 -5.23
N LEU A 247 -7.06 0.85 -5.02
CA LEU A 247 -6.06 1.10 -6.06
C LEU A 247 -6.20 0.12 -7.24
N MET A 248 -6.38 -1.18 -6.99
CA MET A 248 -6.52 -2.19 -8.04
C MET A 248 -7.77 -2.01 -8.92
N LYS A 249 -8.79 -1.29 -8.43
CA LYS A 249 -9.99 -0.89 -9.17
C LYS A 249 -9.73 0.21 -10.20
N TYR A 250 -8.66 1.00 -10.03
CA TYR A 250 -8.37 2.14 -10.91
C TYR A 250 -6.99 2.08 -11.58
N LYS A 251 -6.04 1.31 -11.05
CA LYS A 251 -4.65 1.26 -11.51
C LYS A 251 -4.25 -0.17 -11.89
N GLN A 252 -3.61 -0.35 -13.05
CA GLN A 252 -2.99 -1.62 -13.42
C GLN A 252 -1.65 -1.80 -12.72
N GLU A 253 -1.20 -3.06 -12.62
CA GLU A 253 0.13 -3.43 -12.13
C GLU A 253 0.44 -2.94 -10.72
N VAL A 254 -0.54 -2.95 -9.82
CA VAL A 254 -0.36 -2.53 -8.41
C VAL A 254 0.66 -3.42 -7.66
N TRP A 255 0.98 -4.59 -8.22
CA TRP A 255 2.11 -5.40 -7.75
C TRP A 255 3.44 -4.62 -7.80
N LYS A 256 3.63 -3.67 -8.73
CA LYS A 256 4.81 -2.80 -8.77
C LYS A 256 4.92 -1.97 -7.51
N ASP A 257 3.81 -1.40 -7.05
CA ASP A 257 3.78 -0.61 -5.82
C ASP A 257 4.12 -1.44 -4.58
N LEU A 258 3.60 -2.67 -4.51
CA LEU A 258 3.96 -3.59 -3.43
C LEU A 258 5.44 -4.00 -3.50
N LEU A 259 5.99 -4.25 -4.69
CA LEU A 259 7.43 -4.51 -4.84
C LEU A 259 8.28 -3.33 -4.38
N TYR A 260 7.88 -2.10 -4.70
CA TYR A 260 8.54 -0.89 -4.22
C TYR A 260 8.54 -0.79 -2.69
N VAL A 261 7.42 -1.09 -2.06
CA VAL A 261 7.32 -1.13 -0.59
C VAL A 261 8.23 -2.21 -0.01
N ILE A 262 8.33 -3.38 -0.63
CA ILE A 262 9.18 -4.48 -0.17
C ILE A 262 10.67 -4.15 -0.36
N ALA A 263 11.04 -3.59 -1.51
CA ALA A 263 12.40 -3.25 -1.87
C ALA A 263 12.99 -2.14 -0.99
N TYR A 264 12.24 -1.05 -0.78
CA TYR A 264 12.77 0.17 -0.17
C TYR A 264 12.10 0.57 1.15
N GLY A 265 11.03 -0.12 1.56
CA GLY A 265 10.36 0.14 2.83
C GLY A 265 11.15 -0.36 4.04
N PRO A 266 10.95 0.26 5.22
CA PRO A 266 11.53 -0.22 6.47
C PRO A 266 11.04 -1.62 6.86
N SER A 267 11.77 -2.36 7.69
CA SER A 267 11.46 -3.77 8.01
C SER A 267 10.03 -4.01 8.49
N GLN A 268 9.42 -3.07 9.21
CA GLN A 268 8.04 -3.22 9.71
C GLN A 268 6.94 -3.16 8.64
N VAL A 269 7.19 -2.59 7.45
CA VAL A 269 6.18 -2.55 6.36
C VAL A 269 6.26 -3.78 5.46
N LYS A 270 7.36 -4.54 5.51
CA LYS A 270 7.58 -5.70 4.64
C LYS A 270 6.58 -6.85 4.92
N PRO A 271 6.27 -7.22 6.18
CA PRO A 271 5.28 -8.28 6.44
C PRO A 271 3.91 -8.05 5.78
N PRO A 272 3.20 -6.92 6.00
CA PRO A 272 1.90 -6.71 5.36
C PRO A 272 2.02 -6.60 3.84
N ALA A 273 3.07 -5.98 3.29
CA ALA A 273 3.28 -5.86 1.85
C ALA A 273 3.43 -7.23 1.16
N VAL A 274 4.28 -8.10 1.72
CA VAL A 274 4.48 -9.47 1.22
C VAL A 274 3.22 -10.29 1.37
N GLN A 275 2.53 -10.21 2.51
CA GLN A 275 1.27 -10.92 2.75
C GLN A 275 0.24 -10.59 1.68
N MET A 276 0.04 -9.30 1.37
CA MET A 276 -0.90 -8.86 0.34
C MET A 276 -0.47 -9.31 -1.06
N LEU A 277 0.82 -9.19 -1.38
CA LEU A 277 1.34 -9.60 -2.69
C LEU A 277 1.12 -11.09 -2.96
N PHE A 278 1.40 -11.96 -1.99
CA PHE A 278 1.14 -13.40 -2.15
C PHE A 278 -0.35 -13.78 -2.05
N HIS A 279 -1.16 -12.99 -1.34
CA HIS A 279 -2.60 -13.19 -1.30
C HIS A 279 -3.23 -12.92 -2.68
N TYR A 280 -3.05 -11.74 -3.26
CA TYR A 280 -3.68 -11.37 -4.54
C TYR A 280 -2.99 -12.00 -5.76
N TRP A 281 -1.69 -12.33 -5.66
CA TRP A 281 -0.93 -13.04 -6.70
C TRP A 281 -0.40 -14.40 -6.22
N PRO A 282 -1.29 -15.38 -5.94
CA PRO A 282 -0.90 -16.68 -5.38
C PRO A 282 0.01 -17.49 -6.32
N ASN A 283 0.10 -17.10 -7.60
CA ASN A 283 0.98 -17.74 -8.57
C ASN A 283 2.47 -17.51 -8.31
N LEU A 284 2.82 -16.49 -7.52
CA LEU A 284 4.19 -16.23 -7.09
C LEU A 284 4.71 -17.31 -6.11
N LYS A 285 3.81 -18.08 -5.49
CA LYS A 285 4.20 -19.20 -4.64
C LYS A 285 4.68 -20.37 -5.52
N PRO A 286 5.94 -20.85 -5.35
CA PRO A 286 6.46 -21.94 -6.15
C PRO A 286 5.75 -23.27 -5.81
N PRO A 287 5.64 -24.20 -6.77
CA PRO A 287 5.08 -25.53 -6.52
C PRO A 287 5.83 -26.27 -5.42
N GLY A 288 5.10 -26.94 -4.52
CA GLY A 288 5.68 -27.68 -3.40
C GLY A 288 6.07 -26.83 -2.18
N ALA A 289 5.86 -25.51 -2.22
CA ALA A 289 6.01 -24.66 -1.04
C ALA A 289 5.03 -25.07 0.07
N ILE A 290 5.58 -25.56 1.19
CA ILE A 290 4.82 -25.99 2.36
C ILE A 290 4.10 -24.75 2.93
N SER A 291 2.78 -24.86 3.12
CA SER A 291 1.92 -23.76 3.58
C SER A 291 1.74 -23.80 5.09
N GLU A 292 2.82 -23.78 5.85
CA GLU A 292 2.79 -23.76 7.33
C GLU A 292 2.76 -22.32 7.90
N TYR A 293 2.67 -21.30 7.05
CA TYR A 293 2.56 -19.93 7.52
C TYR A 293 1.17 -19.67 8.12
N ARG A 294 1.05 -19.85 9.45
CA ARG A 294 -0.14 -19.49 10.25
C ARG A 294 -0.46 -17.99 10.26
N GLY A 295 0.48 -17.14 9.82
CA GLY A 295 0.33 -15.69 9.86
C GLY A 295 -0.41 -15.03 8.68
N LEU A 296 -0.83 -15.79 7.65
CA LEU A 296 -1.49 -15.26 6.43
C LEU A 296 -3.01 -15.16 6.68
N GLN A 297 -3.41 -14.55 7.80
CA GLN A 297 -4.81 -14.36 8.10
C GLN A 297 -5.33 -13.13 7.36
N TYR A 298 -5.73 -13.34 6.11
CA TYR A 298 -6.43 -12.33 5.34
C TYR A 298 -7.81 -12.08 5.96
N THR A 299 -8.16 -10.80 6.13
CA THR A 299 -9.49 -10.37 6.57
C THR A 299 -10.04 -9.36 5.58
N ALA A 300 -11.16 -9.70 4.95
CA ALA A 300 -11.84 -8.80 4.03
C ALA A 300 -12.38 -7.58 4.78
N TRP A 301 -12.38 -6.42 4.12
CA TRP A 301 -13.08 -5.24 4.60
C TRP A 301 -14.59 -5.36 4.42
N ASN A 302 -15.36 -4.56 5.15
CA ASN A 302 -16.82 -4.62 5.10
C ASN A 302 -17.35 -3.82 3.91
N PRO A 303 -18.29 -4.35 3.12
CA PRO A 303 -18.92 -3.61 2.03
C PRO A 303 -19.49 -2.27 2.50
N ILE A 304 -19.39 -1.25 1.65
CA ILE A 304 -20.13 0.00 1.83
C ILE A 304 -21.60 -0.32 1.59
N HIS A 305 -22.47 0.20 2.43
CA HIS A 305 -23.92 -0.02 2.33
C HIS A 305 -24.61 1.15 1.62
N CYS A 306 -25.82 0.91 1.14
CA CYS A 306 -26.59 1.94 0.45
C CYS A 306 -26.79 3.18 1.32
N GLN A 307 -26.62 4.36 0.73
CA GLN A 307 -26.70 5.67 1.38
C GLN A 307 -27.92 6.48 0.94
N HIS A 308 -28.80 5.92 0.09
CA HIS A 308 -30.05 6.56 -0.32
C HIS A 308 -31.02 6.64 0.86
N ILE A 309 -31.56 7.84 1.14
CA ILE A 309 -32.37 8.11 2.34
C ILE A 309 -33.65 7.25 2.35
N GLU A 310 -34.28 7.06 1.19
CA GLU A 310 -35.50 6.24 1.05
C GLU A 310 -35.22 4.74 0.78
N CYS A 311 -33.98 4.27 0.99
CA CYS A 311 -33.66 2.85 0.79
C CYS A 311 -34.27 1.99 1.89
N HIS A 312 -35.05 0.99 1.48
CA HIS A 312 -35.62 0.01 2.40
C HIS A 312 -34.51 -0.94 2.88
N ASN A 313 -34.22 -0.91 4.19
CA ASN A 313 -33.20 -1.71 4.86
C ASN A 313 -31.77 -1.50 4.31
N ALA A 314 -31.34 -0.24 4.27
CA ALA A 314 -30.02 0.16 3.80
C ALA A 314 -28.86 -0.60 4.47
N ILE A 315 -28.98 -0.90 5.77
CA ILE A 315 -27.94 -1.56 6.60
C ILE A 315 -27.54 -2.94 6.06
N ASN A 316 -28.44 -3.65 5.36
CA ASN A 316 -28.16 -4.99 4.82
C ASN A 316 -27.99 -5.01 3.29
N LYS A 317 -28.02 -3.84 2.64
CA LYS A 317 -27.92 -3.73 1.17
C LYS A 317 -26.57 -3.14 0.78
N PRO A 318 -25.59 -3.96 0.36
CA PRO A 318 -24.30 -3.46 -0.08
C PRO A 318 -24.46 -2.60 -1.34
N ALA A 319 -23.64 -1.56 -1.43
CA ALA A 319 -23.57 -0.69 -2.57
C ALA A 319 -22.80 -1.36 -3.71
N VAL A 320 -23.34 -1.26 -4.90
CA VAL A 320 -22.80 -1.84 -6.14
C VAL A 320 -22.60 -0.77 -7.22
N LYS A 321 -23.16 0.42 -7.01
CA LYS A 321 -22.91 1.62 -7.81
C LYS A 321 -22.57 2.78 -6.88
N MET A 322 -21.81 3.74 -7.37
CA MET A 322 -21.62 5.04 -6.75
C MET A 322 -21.97 6.13 -7.76
N CYS A 323 -22.67 7.16 -7.31
CA CYS A 323 -22.99 8.35 -8.09
C CYS A 323 -21.97 9.44 -7.77
N ILE A 324 -21.29 9.98 -8.77
CA ILE A 324 -20.32 11.08 -8.60
C ILE A 324 -20.94 12.46 -8.81
N ASP A 325 -22.18 12.53 -9.30
CA ASP A 325 -22.88 13.80 -9.49
C ASP A 325 -23.17 14.46 -8.13
N PRO A 326 -22.68 15.70 -7.90
CA PRO A 326 -22.88 16.38 -6.63
C PRO A 326 -24.35 16.67 -6.30
N SER A 327 -25.16 17.00 -7.31
CA SER A 327 -26.55 17.42 -7.13
C SER A 327 -27.43 16.23 -6.69
N LEU A 328 -27.32 15.10 -7.39
CA LEU A 328 -28.00 13.84 -7.07
C LEU A 328 -27.55 13.27 -5.73
N SER A 329 -26.25 13.37 -5.41
CA SER A 329 -25.71 12.89 -4.14
C SER A 329 -26.38 13.57 -2.94
N VAL A 330 -26.57 14.89 -3.04
CA VAL A 330 -27.25 15.67 -2.00
C VAL A 330 -28.77 15.42 -2.02
N ALA A 331 -29.39 15.38 -3.19
CA ALA A 331 -30.84 15.20 -3.31
C ALA A 331 -31.33 13.85 -2.76
N LEU A 332 -30.58 12.78 -3.00
CA LEU A 332 -30.99 11.41 -2.66
C LEU A 332 -30.36 10.89 -1.35
N GLY A 333 -29.24 11.46 -0.94
CA GLY A 333 -28.45 10.98 0.20
C GLY A 333 -28.20 11.98 1.32
N ASP A 334 -28.50 13.27 1.13
CA ASP A 334 -28.09 14.37 2.04
C ASP A 334 -26.59 14.30 2.39
N LYS A 335 -25.78 13.90 1.41
CA LYS A 335 -24.35 13.65 1.55
C LYS A 335 -23.59 14.22 0.36
N PRO A 336 -22.31 14.60 0.57
CA PRO A 336 -21.45 14.97 -0.55
C PRO A 336 -21.14 13.77 -1.44
N PRO A 337 -20.79 13.99 -2.72
CA PRO A 337 -20.38 12.90 -3.61
C PRO A 337 -19.07 12.24 -3.13
N PRO A 338 -18.87 10.94 -3.40
CA PRO A 338 -19.78 10.05 -4.13
C PRO A 338 -20.88 9.45 -3.25
N LEU A 339 -22.10 9.33 -3.79
CA LEU A 339 -23.22 8.65 -3.14
C LEU A 339 -23.25 7.16 -3.47
N TYR A 340 -23.19 6.30 -2.46
CA TYR A 340 -23.18 4.84 -2.64
C TYR A 340 -24.59 4.23 -2.68
N LEU A 341 -24.87 3.43 -3.70
CA LEU A 341 -26.21 2.92 -4.04
C LEU A 341 -26.22 1.40 -4.19
N CYS A 342 -27.22 0.73 -3.62
CA CYS A 342 -27.49 -0.68 -3.91
C CYS A 342 -28.09 -0.83 -5.31
N GLU A 343 -28.18 -2.09 -5.77
CA GLU A 343 -28.67 -2.43 -7.11
C GLU A 343 -30.05 -1.79 -7.38
N GLU A 344 -31.02 -2.01 -6.47
CA GLU A 344 -32.39 -1.49 -6.60
C GLU A 344 -32.45 0.04 -6.66
N CYS A 345 -31.72 0.74 -5.78
CA CYS A 345 -31.71 2.21 -5.77
C CYS A 345 -31.01 2.76 -7.02
N SER A 346 -29.93 2.11 -7.47
CA SER A 346 -29.21 2.54 -8.66
C SER A 346 -30.05 2.39 -9.94
N GLN A 347 -30.84 1.32 -10.06
CA GLN A 347 -31.74 1.11 -11.20
C GLN A 347 -32.84 2.17 -11.31
N ARG A 348 -33.29 2.74 -10.18
CA ARG A 348 -34.27 3.84 -10.18
C ARG A 348 -33.69 5.15 -10.71
N ILE A 349 -32.38 5.33 -10.61
CA ILE A 349 -31.66 6.56 -11.00
C ILE A 349 -31.08 6.43 -12.42
N ALA A 350 -30.76 5.20 -12.85
CA ALA A 350 -29.99 4.91 -14.05
C ALA A 350 -30.58 5.42 -15.38
N GLY A 351 -31.86 5.83 -15.42
CA GLY A 351 -32.52 6.35 -16.63
C GLY A 351 -31.71 7.46 -17.32
N ASP A 352 -31.93 8.72 -16.93
CA ASP A 352 -31.25 9.87 -17.55
C ASP A 352 -29.85 10.11 -16.96
N HIS A 353 -29.49 9.41 -15.87
CA HIS A 353 -28.25 9.65 -15.11
C HIS A 353 -27.27 8.48 -15.12
N SER A 354 -27.41 7.55 -16.07
CA SER A 354 -26.56 6.35 -16.17
C SER A 354 -25.08 6.68 -16.33
N GLU A 355 -24.75 7.82 -16.95
CA GLU A 355 -23.38 8.29 -17.14
C GLU A 355 -22.66 8.68 -15.83
N TRP A 356 -23.42 9.00 -14.78
CA TRP A 356 -22.88 9.41 -13.47
C TRP A 356 -22.73 8.24 -12.50
N LEU A 357 -23.20 7.05 -12.88
CA LEU A 357 -23.18 5.84 -12.07
C LEU A 357 -21.97 4.98 -12.44
N ILE A 358 -21.11 4.75 -11.45
CA ILE A 358 -19.88 3.98 -11.60
C ILE A 358 -19.97 2.72 -10.74
N ASP A 359 -19.58 1.58 -11.31
CA ASP A 359 -19.59 0.31 -10.59
C ASP A 359 -18.70 0.33 -9.34
N VAL A 360 -19.21 -0.28 -8.27
CA VAL A 360 -18.51 -0.49 -7.00
C VAL A 360 -18.34 -1.98 -6.82
N LEU A 361 -17.08 -2.39 -6.63
CA LEU A 361 -16.75 -3.78 -6.39
C LEU A 361 -16.81 -4.09 -4.90
N LEU A 362 -17.30 -5.27 -4.59
CA LEU A 362 -17.34 -5.82 -3.25
C LEU A 362 -15.97 -6.42 -2.86
N PRO A 363 -15.63 -6.42 -1.56
CA PRO A 363 -14.36 -6.92 -1.03
C PRO A 363 -14.00 -8.33 -1.53
N GLN A 364 -12.74 -8.63 -1.79
CA GLN A 364 -12.36 -9.94 -2.31
C GLN A 364 -11.90 -10.92 -1.21
N ALA A 365 -12.87 -11.55 -0.54
CA ALA A 365 -12.60 -12.45 0.59
C ALA A 365 -11.69 -13.65 0.27
N GLU A 366 -11.86 -14.25 -0.91
CA GLU A 366 -11.12 -15.43 -1.33
C GLU A 366 -10.59 -15.28 -2.76
N ILE A 367 -9.38 -15.78 -2.99
CA ILE A 367 -8.67 -15.66 -4.25
C ILE A 367 -8.66 -17.02 -4.95
N SER A 368 -9.46 -17.14 -6.02
CA SER A 368 -9.53 -18.40 -6.76
C SER A 368 -8.22 -18.71 -7.51
N ALA A 369 -7.62 -19.86 -7.25
CA ALA A 369 -6.48 -20.37 -8.03
C ALA A 369 -6.89 -20.90 -9.43
N ILE A 370 -8.20 -21.05 -9.68
CA ILE A 370 -8.75 -21.65 -10.89
C ILE A 370 -9.61 -20.62 -11.64
N CYS A 371 -9.63 -20.70 -12.96
CA CYS A 371 -10.42 -19.83 -13.83
C CYS A 371 -11.90 -19.88 -13.46
N GLN A 372 -12.49 -18.72 -13.22
CA GLN A 372 -13.89 -18.57 -12.81
C GLN A 372 -14.88 -18.43 -13.99
N LYS A 373 -14.39 -18.43 -15.24
CA LYS A 373 -15.26 -18.44 -16.42
C LYS A 373 -16.07 -19.74 -16.47
N LYS A 374 -17.41 -19.65 -16.38
CA LYS A 374 -18.35 -20.79 -16.38
C LYS A 374 -18.07 -21.82 -17.49
N ASN A 375 -17.76 -21.38 -18.70
CA ASN A 375 -17.48 -22.24 -19.87
C ASN A 375 -16.00 -22.24 -20.27
N CYS A 376 -15.09 -22.47 -19.32
CA CYS A 376 -13.65 -22.53 -19.58
C CYS A 376 -13.26 -23.81 -20.36
N SER A 377 -12.90 -23.64 -21.63
CA SER A 377 -12.40 -24.70 -22.53
C SER A 377 -10.88 -24.91 -22.45
N SER A 378 -10.19 -24.27 -21.50
CA SER A 378 -8.75 -24.46 -21.31
C SER A 378 -8.46 -25.77 -20.58
N HIS A 379 -7.50 -26.55 -21.08
CA HIS A 379 -6.93 -27.68 -20.35
C HIS A 379 -6.14 -27.21 -19.12
N VAL A 380 -5.45 -26.06 -19.25
CA VAL A 380 -4.77 -25.39 -18.12
C VAL A 380 -5.72 -24.34 -17.54
N ARG A 381 -6.43 -24.71 -16.48
CA ARG A 381 -7.43 -23.83 -15.83
C ARG A 381 -6.86 -22.91 -14.76
N ARG A 382 -5.55 -22.95 -14.50
CA ARG A 382 -4.88 -22.07 -13.53
C ARG A 382 -5.16 -20.60 -13.84
N ALA A 383 -5.70 -19.86 -12.86
CA ALA A 383 -6.01 -18.45 -13.01
C ALA A 383 -4.78 -17.58 -12.82
N VAL A 384 -4.52 -16.68 -13.79
CA VAL A 384 -3.29 -15.86 -13.85
C VAL A 384 -3.58 -14.36 -14.02
N VAL A 385 -4.82 -13.97 -14.31
CA VAL A 385 -5.24 -12.58 -14.42
C VAL A 385 -6.50 -12.36 -13.57
N THR A 386 -6.57 -11.24 -12.86
CA THR A 386 -7.76 -10.80 -12.12
C THR A 386 -8.34 -9.55 -12.79
N CYS A 387 -9.58 -9.58 -13.25
CA CYS A 387 -10.25 -8.45 -13.88
C CYS A 387 -11.16 -7.73 -12.89
N PHE A 388 -11.10 -6.40 -12.93
CA PHE A 388 -11.84 -5.45 -12.10
C PHE A 388 -12.86 -4.63 -12.91
N SER A 389 -13.05 -4.94 -14.21
CA SER A 389 -14.05 -4.22 -15.02
C SER A 389 -15.48 -4.58 -14.63
N ALA A 390 -16.37 -3.60 -14.75
CA ALA A 390 -17.78 -3.74 -14.42
C ALA A 390 -18.45 -4.89 -15.19
N GLY A 391 -18.27 -4.94 -16.52
CA GLY A 391 -18.86 -5.96 -17.37
C GLY A 391 -18.45 -7.39 -16.99
N CYS A 392 -17.21 -7.57 -16.51
CA CYS A 392 -16.72 -8.84 -15.99
C CYS A 392 -17.27 -9.16 -14.59
N CYS A 393 -17.25 -8.19 -13.67
CA CYS A 393 -17.57 -8.40 -12.27
C CYS A 393 -19.07 -8.54 -12.00
N GLY A 394 -19.93 -7.88 -12.79
CA GLY A 394 -21.38 -7.93 -12.62
C GLY A 394 -21.96 -9.35 -12.66
N ARG A 395 -21.37 -10.22 -13.48
CA ARG A 395 -21.78 -11.64 -13.59
C ARG A 395 -21.29 -12.51 -12.42
N HIS A 396 -20.45 -11.95 -11.56
CA HIS A 396 -19.78 -12.61 -10.43
C HIS A 396 -20.12 -11.92 -9.10
N GLY A 397 -21.31 -11.32 -9.00
CA GLY A 397 -21.79 -10.69 -7.77
C GLY A 397 -21.00 -9.44 -7.40
N ASN A 398 -20.59 -8.65 -8.40
CA ASN A 398 -19.79 -7.43 -8.24
C ASN A 398 -18.47 -7.65 -7.51
N ARG A 399 -17.85 -8.82 -7.67
CA ARG A 399 -16.51 -9.13 -7.16
C ARG A 399 -15.53 -9.28 -8.33
N PRO A 400 -14.25 -8.93 -8.13
CA PRO A 400 -13.24 -9.15 -9.16
C PRO A 400 -13.20 -10.63 -9.57
N VAL A 401 -12.94 -10.87 -10.86
CA VAL A 401 -13.03 -12.21 -11.46
C VAL A 401 -11.70 -12.66 -12.04
N ARG A 402 -11.31 -13.90 -11.77
CA ARG A 402 -10.03 -14.47 -12.19
C ARG A 402 -10.15 -15.37 -13.41
N TYR A 403 -9.24 -15.19 -14.36
CA TYR A 403 -9.19 -15.90 -15.64
C TYR A 403 -7.86 -16.65 -15.83
N CYS A 404 -7.92 -17.81 -16.49
CA CYS A 404 -6.72 -18.44 -17.05
C CYS A 404 -6.23 -17.69 -18.29
N LYS A 405 -4.97 -17.93 -18.69
CA LYS A 405 -4.33 -17.25 -19.83
C LYS A 405 -5.20 -17.27 -21.09
N ARG A 406 -5.73 -18.43 -21.48
CA ARG A 406 -6.60 -18.58 -22.67
C ARG A 406 -7.89 -17.78 -22.56
N CYS A 407 -8.55 -17.79 -21.40
CA CYS A 407 -9.80 -17.05 -21.21
C CYS A 407 -9.56 -15.53 -21.19
N HIS A 408 -8.45 -15.09 -20.61
CA HIS A 408 -8.04 -13.70 -20.64
C HIS A 408 -7.77 -13.26 -22.09
N SER A 409 -6.94 -13.99 -22.86
CA SER A 409 -6.70 -13.65 -24.27
C SER A 409 -8.03 -13.59 -25.04
N ASN A 410 -8.86 -14.62 -25.00
CA ASN A 410 -10.10 -14.64 -25.77
C ASN A 410 -11.12 -13.55 -25.40
N HIS A 411 -11.09 -13.04 -24.17
CA HIS A 411 -12.07 -12.06 -23.67
C HIS A 411 -11.53 -10.63 -23.66
N HIS A 412 -10.21 -10.44 -23.66
CA HIS A 412 -9.55 -9.15 -23.52
C HIS A 412 -8.61 -8.79 -24.68
N SER A 413 -8.31 -9.71 -25.62
CA SER A 413 -7.42 -9.41 -26.76
C SER A 413 -8.15 -8.84 -28.01
N ASN A 414 -9.47 -8.62 -27.94
CA ASN A 414 -10.29 -8.15 -29.08
C ASN A 414 -10.62 -6.64 -29.00
N GLU A 415 -9.79 -5.84 -28.34
CA GLU A 415 -9.93 -4.37 -28.23
C GLU A 415 -9.53 -3.65 -29.54
N VAL A 416 -10.18 -3.96 -30.68
CA VAL A 416 -9.99 -3.24 -31.96
C VAL A 416 -11.28 -2.58 -32.45
N GLY A 417 -12.19 -2.22 -31.54
CA GLY A 417 -13.41 -1.48 -31.88
C GLY A 417 -13.60 -0.28 -30.97
N ALA A 418 -13.99 0.86 -31.54
CA ALA A 418 -14.25 2.13 -30.85
C ALA A 418 -15.42 2.10 -29.83
N ALA A 419 -15.93 0.91 -29.50
CA ALA A 419 -17.01 0.66 -28.54
C ALA A 419 -16.67 -0.45 -27.51
N SER A 420 -15.40 -0.89 -27.44
CA SER A 420 -14.98 -1.88 -26.45
C SER A 420 -14.78 -1.21 -25.08
N GLU A 421 -15.46 -1.74 -24.05
CA GLU A 421 -15.19 -1.40 -22.65
C GLU A 421 -13.68 -1.62 -22.38
N THR A 422 -12.98 -0.62 -21.84
CA THR A 422 -11.58 -0.77 -21.45
C THR A 422 -11.51 -1.58 -20.16
N HIS A 423 -10.98 -2.80 -20.24
CA HIS A 423 -10.96 -3.68 -19.07
C HIS A 423 -9.76 -3.36 -18.18
N LEU A 424 -10.01 -3.01 -16.92
CA LEU A 424 -8.96 -2.98 -15.92
C LEU A 424 -8.69 -4.38 -15.38
N TYR A 425 -7.44 -4.82 -15.41
CA TYR A 425 -7.03 -6.12 -14.87
C TYR A 425 -5.62 -6.08 -14.27
N GLN A 426 -5.36 -7.03 -13.37
CA GLN A 426 -4.07 -7.28 -12.73
C GLN A 426 -3.46 -8.55 -13.31
N THR A 427 -2.25 -8.43 -13.86
CA THR A 427 -1.39 -9.54 -14.27
C THR A 427 -0.38 -9.87 -13.17
N SER A 428 0.29 -11.02 -13.26
CA SER A 428 1.43 -11.33 -12.41
C SER A 428 2.69 -10.56 -12.86
N PRO A 429 3.59 -10.20 -11.92
CA PRO A 429 4.90 -9.65 -12.26
C PRO A 429 5.62 -10.53 -13.30
N PRO A 430 6.22 -9.95 -14.36
CA PRO A 430 6.97 -10.71 -15.35
C PRO A 430 8.29 -11.25 -14.75
N PRO A 431 8.77 -12.43 -15.16
CA PRO A 431 10.10 -12.90 -14.76
C PRO A 431 11.19 -11.99 -15.33
N ILE A 432 12.28 -11.80 -14.58
CA ILE A 432 13.34 -10.83 -14.88
C ILE A 432 14.14 -11.12 -16.16
N ASN A 433 14.04 -12.36 -16.66
CA ASN A 433 14.72 -12.82 -17.87
C ASN A 433 13.87 -12.65 -19.13
N THR A 434 12.66 -12.09 -19.01
CA THR A 434 11.75 -11.87 -20.14
C THR A 434 11.86 -10.45 -20.65
N ARG A 435 11.53 -10.26 -21.94
CA ARG A 435 11.46 -8.92 -22.56
C ARG A 435 10.33 -8.04 -22.01
N GLU A 436 9.38 -8.64 -21.31
CA GLU A 436 8.27 -7.95 -20.65
C GLU A 436 8.73 -7.24 -19.36
N CYS A 437 9.87 -7.62 -18.80
CA CYS A 437 10.46 -6.95 -17.64
C CYS A 437 11.25 -5.73 -18.09
N GLY A 438 10.76 -4.53 -17.76
CA GLY A 438 11.51 -3.29 -17.94
C GLY A 438 12.66 -3.16 -16.94
N ALA A 439 13.49 -2.12 -17.13
CA ALA A 439 14.68 -1.89 -16.31
C ALA A 439 14.33 -1.53 -14.86
N GLU A 440 13.27 -0.75 -14.66
CA GLU A 440 12.78 -0.36 -13.34
C GLU A 440 12.25 -1.57 -12.57
N GLU A 441 11.43 -2.40 -13.22
CA GLU A 441 10.89 -3.63 -12.64
C GLU A 441 11.99 -4.62 -12.28
N LEU A 442 13.02 -4.75 -13.13
CA LEU A 442 14.19 -5.58 -12.87
C LEU A 442 14.91 -5.15 -11.60
N VAL A 443 15.23 -3.87 -11.47
CA VAL A 443 15.93 -3.32 -10.30
C VAL A 443 15.07 -3.53 -9.05
N CYS A 444 13.79 -3.18 -9.12
CA CYS A 444 12.87 -3.33 -7.99
C CYS A 444 12.72 -4.80 -7.55
N ALA A 445 12.61 -5.75 -8.48
CA ALA A 445 12.53 -7.17 -8.17
C ALA A 445 13.82 -7.70 -7.51
N VAL A 446 14.98 -7.27 -7.99
CA VAL A 446 16.28 -7.64 -7.39
C VAL A 446 16.40 -7.08 -5.97
N GLU A 447 16.09 -5.80 -5.78
CA GLU A 447 16.15 -5.16 -4.46
C GLU A 447 15.10 -5.73 -3.50
N ALA A 448 13.90 -6.10 -3.98
CA ALA A 448 12.89 -6.77 -3.17
C ALA A 448 13.38 -8.12 -2.64
N VAL A 449 14.01 -8.94 -3.48
CA VAL A 449 14.62 -10.21 -3.05
C VAL A 449 15.73 -9.95 -2.01
N ILE A 450 16.64 -9.02 -2.30
CA ILE A 450 17.75 -8.71 -1.40
C ILE A 450 17.24 -8.23 -0.05
N SER A 451 16.30 -7.28 -0.07
CA SER A 451 15.66 -6.68 1.09
C SER A 451 14.99 -7.72 2.00
N LEU A 452 14.36 -8.75 1.44
CA LEU A 452 13.74 -9.84 2.20
C LEU A 452 14.76 -10.84 2.76
N LEU A 453 15.81 -11.16 2.00
CA LEU A 453 16.86 -12.07 2.48
C LEU A 453 17.70 -11.45 3.60
N LYS A 454 17.92 -10.13 3.57
CA LYS A 454 18.60 -9.37 4.63
C LYS A 454 17.87 -9.39 5.97
N GLU A 455 16.56 -9.65 6.02
CA GLU A 455 15.83 -9.77 7.29
C GLU A 455 16.36 -10.93 8.15
N ALA A 456 16.80 -12.03 7.54
CA ALA A 456 17.44 -13.13 8.27
C ALA A 456 18.83 -12.73 8.83
N GLU A 457 19.54 -11.84 8.13
CA GLU A 457 20.84 -11.33 8.55
C GLU A 457 20.73 -10.47 9.80
N PHE A 458 19.81 -9.50 9.81
CA PHE A 458 19.60 -8.60 10.95
C PHE A 458 19.37 -9.37 12.26
N HIS A 459 18.57 -10.42 12.24
CA HIS A 459 18.32 -11.25 13.42
C HIS A 459 19.52 -12.11 13.83
N ALA A 460 20.28 -12.66 12.87
CA ALA A 460 21.48 -13.41 13.17
C ALA A 460 22.51 -12.51 13.91
N GLU A 461 22.63 -11.25 13.49
CA GLU A 461 23.53 -10.28 14.09
C GLU A 461 23.09 -9.83 15.49
N GLN A 462 21.80 -9.58 15.70
CA GLN A 462 21.25 -9.29 17.02
C GLN A 462 21.59 -10.41 18.01
N ARG A 463 21.41 -11.66 17.57
CA ARG A 463 21.75 -12.83 18.39
C ARG A 463 23.24 -12.91 18.70
N GLU A 464 24.11 -12.70 17.71
CA GLU A 464 25.56 -12.73 17.94
C GLU A 464 25.99 -11.63 18.93
N TYR A 465 25.42 -10.43 18.79
CA TYR A 465 25.64 -9.33 19.72
C TYR A 465 25.22 -9.68 21.15
N GLU A 466 24.05 -10.27 21.34
CA GLU A 466 23.56 -10.72 22.64
C GLU A 466 24.44 -11.82 23.26
N LEU A 467 24.86 -12.81 22.46
CA LEU A 467 25.78 -13.86 22.89
C LEU A 467 27.13 -13.28 23.32
N ASN A 468 27.67 -12.34 22.56
CA ASN A 468 28.93 -11.66 22.88
C ASN A 468 28.80 -10.79 24.15
N ARG A 469 27.67 -10.10 24.33
CA ARG A 469 27.37 -9.34 25.56
C ARG A 469 27.29 -10.26 26.79
N ARG A 470 26.64 -11.42 26.68
CA ARG A 470 26.59 -12.42 27.78
C ARG A 470 27.96 -12.99 28.12
N ARG A 471 28.78 -13.30 27.11
CA ARG A 471 30.18 -13.74 27.29
C ARG A 471 31.01 -12.69 28.05
N GLN A 472 30.85 -11.40 27.71
CA GLN A 472 31.53 -10.30 28.40
C GLN A 472 31.08 -10.13 29.86
N LEU A 473 29.82 -10.46 30.16
CA LEU A 473 29.26 -10.42 31.52
C LEU A 473 29.57 -11.69 32.35
N GLY A 474 30.34 -12.64 31.82
CA GLY A 474 30.69 -13.88 32.54
C GLY A 474 29.52 -14.83 32.81
N LEU A 475 28.39 -14.63 32.15
CA LEU A 475 27.21 -15.49 32.29
C LEU A 475 27.43 -16.77 31.47
N SER A 476 27.43 -17.93 32.14
CA SER A 476 27.67 -19.22 31.48
C SER A 476 26.54 -19.58 30.52
N SER A 477 26.91 -20.16 29.37
CA SER A 477 25.99 -20.71 28.35
C SER A 477 25.36 -22.02 28.83
N SER A 478 24.48 -21.98 29.82
CA SER A 478 23.64 -23.13 30.15
C SER A 478 22.50 -23.24 29.14
N HIS A 479 22.52 -24.29 28.31
CA HIS A 479 21.51 -24.59 27.29
C HIS A 479 20.08 -24.81 27.82
N HIS A 480 19.86 -24.77 29.13
CA HIS A 480 18.56 -25.07 29.78
C HIS A 480 17.89 -23.89 30.48
N SER A 481 18.43 -22.68 30.41
CA SER A 481 17.86 -21.49 31.07
C SER A 481 17.31 -20.46 30.08
N LEU A 482 16.90 -20.89 28.88
CA LEU A 482 16.33 -20.02 27.85
C LEU A 482 14.80 -20.02 27.83
N ASP A 483 14.13 -20.86 28.62
CA ASP A 483 12.66 -20.91 28.67
C ASP A 483 12.01 -19.94 29.66
N ASN A 484 12.75 -19.30 30.59
CA ASN A 484 12.14 -18.67 31.77
C ASN A 484 12.80 -17.37 32.27
N THR A 485 13.36 -16.55 31.40
CA THR A 485 13.65 -15.16 31.78
C THR A 485 12.73 -14.21 31.02
N ASP A 486 11.56 -13.95 31.61
CA ASP A 486 10.79 -12.70 31.52
C ASP A 486 10.96 -11.89 30.23
N PHE A 487 10.77 -12.54 29.09
CA PHE A 487 10.03 -11.90 28.02
C PHE A 487 8.58 -12.01 28.45
N ASP A 488 8.15 -11.04 29.27
CA ASP A 488 6.75 -10.62 29.29
C ASP A 488 6.46 -10.00 27.91
N ASN A 489 6.60 -10.82 26.86
CA ASN A 489 6.23 -10.53 25.49
C ASN A 489 4.71 -10.54 25.53
N LYS A 490 4.13 -9.37 25.80
CA LYS A 490 2.83 -8.99 25.24
C LYS A 490 2.90 -8.86 23.69
N ASP A 491 3.75 -9.66 23.06
CA ASP A 491 4.24 -9.62 21.69
C ASP A 491 4.27 -11.03 21.07
N ASP A 492 3.58 -12.02 21.68
CA ASP A 492 3.31 -13.35 21.10
C ASP A 492 2.56 -13.28 19.74
N ASP A 493 2.08 -12.09 19.35
CA ASP A 493 1.44 -11.80 18.06
C ASP A 493 2.38 -11.17 17.00
N LYS A 494 3.68 -10.97 17.28
CA LYS A 494 4.61 -10.46 16.25
C LYS A 494 5.02 -11.59 15.31
N HIS A 495 4.60 -11.50 14.04
CA HIS A 495 5.10 -12.35 12.96
C HIS A 495 6.62 -12.39 12.98
N ASP A 496 7.19 -13.59 13.10
CA ASP A 496 8.64 -13.77 13.10
C ASP A 496 9.23 -13.27 11.76
N GLN A 497 9.89 -12.10 11.80
CA GLN A 497 10.45 -11.44 10.63
C GLN A 497 11.49 -12.30 9.91
N ARG A 498 12.09 -13.30 10.59
CA ARG A 498 12.99 -14.30 9.96
C ARG A 498 12.29 -15.06 8.82
N LEU A 499 10.97 -15.25 8.91
CA LEU A 499 10.15 -15.87 7.87
C LEU A 499 10.04 -15.01 6.60
N LEU A 500 10.33 -13.71 6.64
CA LEU A 500 10.35 -12.87 5.43
C LEU A 500 11.35 -13.39 4.39
N SER A 501 12.44 -14.00 4.86
CA SER A 501 13.43 -14.59 3.97
C SER A 501 12.87 -15.77 3.15
N GLN A 502 11.87 -16.50 3.67
CA GLN A 502 11.16 -17.54 2.91
C GLN A 502 10.48 -16.95 1.66
N PHE A 503 9.83 -15.81 1.81
CA PHE A 503 9.20 -15.11 0.70
C PHE A 503 10.24 -14.56 -0.27
N GLY A 504 11.40 -14.11 0.22
CA GLY A 504 12.55 -13.75 -0.62
C GLY A 504 13.01 -14.91 -1.51
N ILE A 505 13.09 -16.13 -0.96
CA ILE A 505 13.42 -17.34 -1.72
C ILE A 505 12.31 -17.71 -2.72
N TRP A 506 11.04 -17.58 -2.33
CA TRP A 506 9.93 -17.82 -3.26
C TRP A 506 9.95 -16.83 -4.43
N PHE A 507 10.21 -15.55 -4.16
CA PHE A 507 10.41 -14.53 -5.18
C PHE A 507 11.58 -14.85 -6.11
N LEU A 508 12.74 -15.21 -5.54
CA LEU A 508 13.94 -15.58 -6.28
C LEU A 508 13.66 -16.72 -7.28
N VAL A 509 12.97 -17.77 -6.82
CA VAL A 509 12.67 -18.93 -7.67
C VAL A 509 11.62 -18.60 -8.72
N SER A 510 10.57 -17.85 -8.36
CA SER A 510 9.43 -17.60 -9.23
C SER A 510 9.69 -16.52 -10.29
N LEU A 511 10.46 -15.47 -9.99
CA LEU A 511 10.71 -14.36 -10.90
C LEU A 511 12.15 -14.30 -11.41
N CYS A 512 13.12 -14.81 -10.64
CA CYS A 512 14.55 -14.65 -10.92
C CYS A 512 15.19 -15.94 -11.44
N THR A 513 14.54 -16.67 -12.35
CA THR A 513 15.14 -17.88 -12.94
C THR A 513 16.33 -17.49 -13.84
N PRO A 514 17.55 -18.01 -13.59
CA PRO A 514 18.75 -17.64 -14.33
C PRO A 514 18.65 -18.06 -15.79
N SER A 515 19.15 -17.21 -16.69
CA SER A 515 19.28 -17.50 -18.11
C SER A 515 20.50 -16.78 -18.69
N GLU A 516 20.90 -17.14 -19.90
CA GLU A 516 21.95 -16.42 -20.63
C GLU A 516 21.61 -14.93 -20.83
N ASN A 517 20.31 -14.61 -20.95
CA ASN A 517 19.81 -13.25 -21.15
C ASN A 517 19.73 -12.42 -19.85
N THR A 518 19.95 -13.04 -18.69
CA THR A 518 19.84 -12.32 -17.41
C THR A 518 21.02 -11.36 -17.25
N PRO A 519 20.80 -10.07 -16.96
CA PRO A 519 21.89 -9.10 -16.77
C PRO A 519 22.88 -9.53 -15.70
N THR A 520 24.18 -9.47 -16.02
CA THR A 520 25.27 -9.93 -15.15
C THR A 520 25.24 -9.27 -13.78
N GLU A 521 25.05 -7.96 -13.72
CA GLU A 521 25.00 -7.20 -12.47
C GLU A 521 23.86 -7.67 -11.56
N SER A 522 22.63 -7.76 -12.09
CA SER A 522 21.46 -8.22 -11.36
C SER A 522 21.63 -9.65 -10.85
N LEU A 523 22.11 -10.57 -11.69
CA LEU A 523 22.32 -11.96 -11.30
C LEU A 523 23.40 -12.06 -10.21
N ALA A 524 24.49 -11.30 -10.33
CA ALA A 524 25.58 -11.30 -9.37
C ALA A 524 25.16 -10.78 -8.00
N ARG A 525 24.35 -9.72 -7.95
CA ARG A 525 23.75 -9.19 -6.71
C ARG A 525 22.92 -10.27 -6.02
N LEU A 526 22.05 -10.95 -6.77
CA LEU A 526 21.21 -12.03 -6.25
C LEU A 526 22.04 -13.20 -5.73
N VAL A 527 23.02 -13.69 -6.50
CA VAL A 527 23.90 -14.80 -6.12
C VAL A 527 24.71 -14.46 -4.86
N ALA A 528 25.28 -13.25 -4.81
CA ALA A 528 26.04 -12.79 -3.65
C ALA A 528 25.17 -12.72 -2.39
N MET A 529 23.94 -12.19 -2.50
CA MET A 529 23.00 -12.14 -1.38
C MET A 529 22.53 -13.54 -0.95
N VAL A 530 22.33 -14.47 -1.89
CA VAL A 530 22.01 -15.86 -1.56
C VAL A 530 23.15 -16.50 -0.76
N PHE A 531 24.42 -16.29 -1.16
CA PHE A 531 25.55 -16.78 -0.37
C PHE A 531 25.60 -16.16 1.03
N GLN A 532 25.33 -14.85 1.12
CA GLN A 532 25.24 -14.18 2.41
C GLN A 532 24.10 -14.76 3.27
N TRP A 533 22.95 -15.05 2.67
CA TRP A 533 21.81 -15.66 3.35
C TRP A 533 22.13 -17.08 3.86
N PHE A 534 22.90 -17.90 3.14
CA PHE A 534 23.41 -19.18 3.65
C PHE A 534 24.24 -19.00 4.93
N HIS A 535 25.09 -17.97 4.94
CA HIS A 535 25.89 -17.64 6.11
C HIS A 535 25.01 -17.17 7.27
N SER A 536 24.12 -16.20 7.07
CA SER A 536 23.21 -15.70 8.11
C SER A 536 22.32 -16.79 8.71
N THR A 537 21.78 -17.67 7.87
CA THR A 537 20.88 -18.75 8.31
C THR A 537 21.60 -19.89 9.02
N ALA A 538 22.91 -20.07 8.79
CA ALA A 538 23.70 -21.07 9.51
C ALA A 538 23.79 -20.82 11.02
N TYR A 539 23.55 -19.58 11.46
CA TYR A 539 23.54 -19.16 12.86
C TYR A 539 22.12 -18.94 13.41
N MET A 540 21.08 -19.44 12.75
CA MET A 540 19.71 -19.36 13.28
C MET A 540 19.50 -20.29 14.48
N MET A 541 18.43 -20.05 15.24
CA MET A 541 17.97 -20.95 16.29
C MET A 541 17.45 -22.25 15.68
N ASP A 542 17.60 -23.35 16.41
CA ASP A 542 16.99 -24.65 16.05
C ASP A 542 15.53 -24.70 16.56
N ASP A 543 14.73 -23.74 16.10
CA ASP A 543 13.29 -23.62 16.37
C ASP A 543 12.46 -23.93 15.11
N GLU A 544 11.12 -23.88 15.21
CA GLU A 544 10.23 -24.17 14.07
C GLU A 544 10.55 -23.30 12.84
N VAL A 545 10.84 -22.02 13.06
CA VAL A 545 11.16 -21.04 12.01
C VAL A 545 12.52 -21.32 11.38
N GLY A 546 13.55 -21.58 12.19
CA GLY A 546 14.88 -21.99 11.73
C GLY A 546 14.82 -23.27 10.90
N SER A 547 14.05 -24.27 11.35
CA SER A 547 13.83 -25.53 10.61
C SER A 547 13.15 -25.30 9.26
N LEU A 548 12.13 -24.43 9.20
CA LEU A 548 11.44 -24.10 7.96
C LEU A 548 12.37 -23.41 6.96
N VAL A 549 13.16 -22.44 7.42
CA VAL A 549 14.15 -21.71 6.62
C VAL A 549 15.24 -22.66 6.10
N GLU A 550 15.73 -23.57 6.95
CA GLU A 550 16.74 -24.56 6.60
C GLU A 550 16.26 -25.52 5.49
N LYS A 551 14.98 -25.95 5.53
CA LYS A 551 14.37 -26.80 4.49
C LYS A 551 14.37 -26.15 3.11
N LEU A 552 14.33 -24.81 3.02
CA LEU A 552 14.34 -24.10 1.74
C LEU A 552 15.63 -24.30 0.96
N LYS A 553 16.77 -24.49 1.64
CA LYS A 553 18.09 -24.65 1.02
C LYS A 553 18.10 -25.82 0.03
N PRO A 554 17.89 -27.08 0.43
CA PRO A 554 17.86 -28.21 -0.51
C PRO A 554 16.60 -28.22 -1.39
N GLN A 555 15.49 -27.66 -0.92
CA GLN A 555 14.23 -27.69 -1.65
C GLN A 555 14.28 -26.84 -2.92
N PHE A 556 14.82 -25.62 -2.79
CA PHE A 556 14.77 -24.57 -3.81
C PHE A 556 16.14 -24.01 -4.17
N VAL A 557 16.91 -23.56 -3.16
CA VAL A 557 18.07 -22.68 -3.40
C VAL A 557 19.23 -23.41 -4.06
N THR A 558 19.53 -24.64 -3.66
CA THR A 558 20.60 -25.44 -4.27
C THR A 558 20.34 -25.72 -5.75
N LYS A 559 19.08 -25.99 -6.12
CA LYS A 559 18.67 -26.21 -7.53
C LYS A 559 18.80 -24.92 -8.34
N TRP A 560 18.43 -23.78 -7.74
CA TRP A 560 18.58 -22.47 -8.36
C TRP A 560 20.06 -22.14 -8.60
N LEU A 561 20.92 -22.31 -7.58
CA LEU A 561 22.38 -22.10 -7.71
C LEU A 561 23.04 -23.06 -8.68
N LYS A 562 22.59 -24.32 -8.75
CA LYS A 562 23.05 -25.26 -9.77
C LYS A 562 22.75 -24.74 -11.18
N THR A 563 21.54 -24.21 -11.39
CA THR A 563 21.16 -23.60 -12.67
C THR A 563 22.03 -22.38 -13.01
N VAL A 564 22.38 -21.55 -12.02
CA VAL A 564 23.37 -20.46 -12.20
C VAL A 564 24.72 -21.02 -12.63
N CYS A 565 25.22 -22.05 -11.93
CA CYS A 565 26.51 -22.66 -12.24
C CYS A 565 26.54 -23.26 -13.67
N ASP A 566 25.43 -23.85 -14.12
CA ASP A 566 25.32 -24.48 -15.43
C ASP A 566 25.23 -23.46 -16.57
N VAL A 567 24.54 -22.33 -16.37
CA VAL A 567 24.28 -21.33 -17.43
C VAL A 567 25.24 -20.13 -17.38
N ARG A 568 25.67 -19.73 -16.18
CA ARG A 568 26.46 -18.51 -15.88
C ARG A 568 27.56 -18.80 -14.85
N PHE A 569 28.42 -19.78 -15.17
CA PHE A 569 29.56 -20.17 -14.35
C PHE A 569 30.47 -18.99 -13.99
N ASP A 570 30.63 -18.03 -14.91
CA ASP A 570 31.37 -16.78 -14.72
C ASP A 570 30.89 -15.99 -13.50
N VAL A 571 29.56 -15.85 -13.35
CA VAL A 571 28.94 -15.12 -12.23
C VAL A 571 29.14 -15.87 -10.92
N MET A 572 29.01 -17.20 -10.94
CA MET A 572 29.23 -18.07 -9.78
C MET A 572 30.63 -17.86 -9.19
N VAL A 573 31.66 -17.95 -10.04
CA VAL A 573 33.07 -17.77 -9.63
C VAL A 573 33.31 -16.35 -9.14
N MET A 574 32.85 -15.34 -9.90
CA MET A 574 33.05 -13.92 -9.58
C MET A 574 32.53 -13.56 -8.18
N CYS A 575 31.35 -14.04 -7.78
CA CYS A 575 30.74 -13.75 -6.48
C CYS A 575 31.48 -14.41 -5.30
N LEU A 576 32.28 -15.46 -5.55
CA LEU A 576 33.04 -16.23 -4.56
C LEU A 576 34.50 -15.79 -4.42
N LEU A 577 34.97 -14.85 -5.25
CA LEU A 577 36.33 -14.32 -5.17
C LEU A 577 36.55 -13.54 -3.85
N PRO A 578 37.80 -13.46 -3.34
CA PRO A 578 38.13 -12.70 -2.13
C PRO A 578 37.86 -11.21 -2.26
N LYS A 579 37.88 -10.68 -3.49
CA LYS A 579 37.52 -9.29 -3.81
C LYS A 579 36.57 -9.30 -5.01
N PRO A 580 35.27 -9.53 -4.79
CA PRO A 580 34.30 -9.54 -5.88
C PRO A 580 34.12 -8.14 -6.47
N MET A 581 33.50 -8.08 -7.64
CA MET A 581 33.09 -6.84 -8.31
C MET A 581 32.20 -6.00 -7.39
N GLU A 582 32.23 -4.67 -7.56
CA GLU A 582 31.57 -3.74 -6.65
C GLU A 582 30.08 -4.00 -6.49
N PHE A 583 29.36 -4.22 -7.59
CA PHE A 583 27.94 -4.55 -7.55
C PHE A 583 27.63 -5.90 -6.87
N ALA A 584 28.59 -6.81 -6.75
CA ALA A 584 28.40 -8.10 -6.07
C ALA A 584 28.72 -8.04 -4.56
N ARG A 585 29.07 -6.85 -4.04
CA ARG A 585 29.33 -6.62 -2.60
C ARG A 585 28.03 -6.26 -1.90
N VAL A 586 27.20 -7.27 -1.66
CA VAL A 586 25.87 -7.12 -1.05
C VAL A 586 25.81 -7.85 0.29
N GLY A 587 25.37 -7.17 1.34
CA GLY A 587 25.09 -7.74 2.66
C GLY A 587 26.34 -8.06 3.49
N GLY A 588 26.11 -8.42 4.75
CA GLY A 588 27.14 -8.77 5.71
C GLY A 588 28.13 -7.65 5.96
N TYR A 589 29.41 -8.01 5.88
CA TYR A 589 30.51 -7.08 6.14
C TYR A 589 30.67 -5.99 5.07
N TRP A 590 29.96 -6.08 3.93
CA TRP A 590 29.94 -5.02 2.92
C TRP A 590 29.09 -3.82 3.32
N ASP A 591 28.08 -4.05 4.18
CA ASP A 591 27.23 -2.99 4.73
C ASP A 591 27.86 -2.32 5.97
N LYS A 592 29.07 -2.76 6.37
CA LYS A 592 29.76 -2.35 7.60
C LYS A 592 31.17 -1.84 7.33
N SER A 593 31.64 -0.91 8.14
CA SER A 593 33.07 -0.56 8.18
C SER A 593 33.85 -1.66 8.92
N CYS A 594 34.64 -2.45 8.18
CA CYS A 594 35.45 -3.52 8.74
C CYS A 594 36.84 -3.61 8.12
N SER A 595 37.79 -4.19 8.87
CA SER A 595 39.16 -4.39 8.39
C SER A 595 39.21 -5.44 7.29
N THR A 596 40.19 -5.36 6.38
CA THR A 596 40.30 -6.38 5.32
C THR A 596 40.51 -7.79 5.84
N VAL A 597 41.14 -7.95 7.02
CA VAL A 597 41.29 -9.28 7.66
C VAL A 597 39.93 -9.86 8.02
N THR A 598 39.02 -9.02 8.55
CA THR A 598 37.65 -9.42 8.86
C THR A 598 36.89 -9.80 7.58
N GLN A 599 37.03 -9.00 6.51
CA GLN A 599 36.43 -9.30 5.20
C GLN A 599 36.86 -10.67 4.67
N LEU A 600 38.16 -10.99 4.75
CA LEU A 600 38.68 -12.28 4.30
C LEU A 600 38.20 -13.44 5.20
N LYS A 601 38.12 -13.23 6.51
CA LYS A 601 37.63 -14.24 7.45
C LYS A 601 36.16 -14.57 7.18
N GLU A 602 35.31 -13.55 7.10
CA GLU A 602 33.87 -13.75 6.86
C GLU A 602 33.59 -14.29 5.46
N GLY A 603 34.33 -13.83 4.45
CA GLY A 603 34.19 -14.39 3.11
C GLY A 603 34.56 -15.88 3.02
N LEU A 604 35.54 -16.35 3.80
CA LEU A 604 35.84 -17.79 3.93
C LEU A 604 34.75 -18.52 4.71
N ASN A 605 34.24 -17.96 5.81
CA ASN A 605 33.12 -18.54 6.56
C ASN A 605 31.91 -18.76 5.64
N ARG A 606 31.62 -17.78 4.78
CA ARG A 606 30.55 -17.89 3.77
C ARG A 606 30.77 -19.06 2.82
N ILE A 607 32.00 -19.28 2.34
CA ILE A 607 32.33 -20.46 1.51
C ILE A 607 32.09 -21.75 2.30
N LEU A 608 32.50 -21.82 3.56
CA LEU A 608 32.29 -22.99 4.41
C LEU A 608 30.80 -23.32 4.59
N CYS A 609 29.93 -22.31 4.72
CA CYS A 609 28.48 -22.50 4.81
C CYS A 609 27.85 -23.10 3.53
N LEU A 610 28.53 -23.02 2.38
CA LEU A 610 28.03 -23.52 1.10
C LEU A 610 28.43 -24.98 0.82
N ILE A 611 29.52 -25.45 1.44
CA ILE A 611 30.07 -26.80 1.22
C ILE A 611 29.08 -27.92 1.58
N PRO A 612 28.38 -27.90 2.74
CA PRO A 612 27.45 -28.98 3.11
C PRO A 612 26.33 -29.24 2.10
N TYR A 613 26.03 -28.25 1.26
CA TYR A 613 24.95 -28.30 0.29
C TYR A 613 25.44 -28.60 -1.14
N ASN A 614 26.71 -28.97 -1.32
CA ASN A 614 27.35 -29.24 -2.61
C ASN A 614 27.21 -28.08 -3.62
N VAL A 615 27.15 -26.84 -3.12
CA VAL A 615 27.10 -25.64 -3.97
C VAL A 615 28.48 -25.35 -4.57
N ILE A 616 29.55 -25.67 -3.84
CA ILE A 616 30.93 -25.53 -4.30
C ILE A 616 31.35 -26.83 -4.99
N SER A 617 31.24 -26.87 -6.32
CA SER A 617 31.74 -27.99 -7.12
C SER A 617 33.27 -27.99 -7.16
N GLN A 618 33.87 -29.10 -7.61
CA GLN A 618 35.31 -29.18 -7.84
C GLN A 618 35.80 -28.10 -8.82
N SER A 619 35.07 -27.87 -9.92
CA SER A 619 35.42 -26.83 -10.91
C SER A 619 35.37 -25.42 -10.32
N VAL A 620 34.38 -25.09 -9.49
CA VAL A 620 34.32 -23.81 -8.78
C VAL A 620 35.50 -23.68 -7.81
N TRP A 621 35.80 -24.73 -7.04
CA TRP A 621 36.89 -24.75 -6.07
C TRP A 621 38.26 -24.49 -6.71
N GLU A 622 38.54 -25.15 -7.83
CA GLU A 622 39.78 -24.99 -8.59
C GLU A 622 39.99 -23.56 -9.10
N CYS A 623 38.90 -22.84 -9.41
CA CYS A 623 38.97 -21.43 -9.80
C CYS A 623 39.18 -20.48 -8.62
N ILE A 624 38.43 -20.65 -7.52
CA ILE A 624 38.40 -19.64 -6.44
C ILE A 624 39.54 -19.81 -5.44
N MET A 625 39.93 -21.05 -5.11
CA MET A 625 40.86 -21.32 -4.00
C MET A 625 42.27 -20.73 -4.22
N PRO A 626 42.87 -20.78 -5.42
CA PRO A 626 44.15 -20.13 -5.69
C PRO A 626 44.13 -18.63 -5.37
N GLU A 627 43.05 -17.93 -5.72
CA GLU A 627 42.87 -16.50 -5.44
C GLU A 627 42.79 -16.20 -3.94
N TRP A 628 42.08 -17.03 -3.18
CA TRP A 628 41.99 -16.92 -1.72
C TRP A 628 43.34 -17.14 -1.03
N LEU A 629 44.12 -18.14 -1.49
CA LEU A 629 45.48 -18.38 -0.99
C LEU A 629 46.42 -17.22 -1.33
N GLY A 630 46.30 -16.66 -2.55
CA GLY A 630 47.06 -15.48 -2.98
C GLY A 630 46.73 -14.23 -2.17
N ALA A 631 45.46 -14.00 -1.85
CA ALA A 631 45.01 -12.87 -1.04
C ALA A 631 45.54 -12.91 0.40
N LYS A 632 45.69 -14.11 1.00
CA LYS A 632 46.35 -14.28 2.31
C LYS A 632 47.85 -14.00 2.24
N ARG A 633 48.54 -14.46 1.20
CA ARG A 633 50.01 -14.29 1.06
C ARG A 633 50.44 -12.84 0.83
N LYS A 634 49.67 -12.04 0.09
CA LYS A 634 49.97 -10.62 -0.15
C LYS A 634 49.79 -9.72 1.09
N LYS A 635 49.31 -10.27 2.21
CA LYS A 635 48.96 -9.52 3.43
C LYS A 635 49.55 -10.10 4.72
N GLY A 636 50.58 -10.96 4.63
CA GLY A 636 51.38 -11.37 5.79
C GLY A 636 52.79 -10.80 5.72
N PRO A 637 53.43 -10.45 6.86
CA PRO A 637 52.93 -10.51 8.24
C PRO A 637 52.07 -9.31 8.66
#